data_AF-A0A1I1MCN9-F1
#
_entry.id   AF-A0A1I1MCN9-F1
#
_cell.length_a   1.000
_cell.length_b   1.000
_cell.length_c   1.000
_cell.angle_alpha   90.00
_cell.angle_beta   90.00
_cell.angle_gamma   90.00
#
_symmetry.space_group_name_H-M   'P 1'
#
loop_
_entity.id
_entity.type
_entity.pdbx_description
1 polymer ?
#
loop_
_entity_poly.entity_id
_entity_poly.type
_entity_poly.pdbx_seq_one_letter_code
_entity_poly.pdbx_strand_id
1 'polypeptide(L)'
;MSLDQAVLHGMAMRMLARLAVETENRVRRQSRAGEGHPAPQPFIAARQAHGLPVGDGMPARPVASRFDVEDPPHGKAGRRVAGGARASRLVPSAGAATPAGLLAAGYQPAVLKVISYGHGVARATAIGQYIQRDQAALETHDGRILATQDAVAAEMKTWARDFDKRRESDDVAMFRLTVAGEKDPERLAAAVEAAFAGHRYAYRIDRRGDGTASARIVATMAGHSVVNGENGDEKLHHRFHLSDARVQGDRRFSAPTRQMIADRVGAAIGIPAEAVDVVPVGKASHGKAGVIYQLSRLTHDGKARGGDGEVIATEPQVRAAAQAWSKALRSFSPRDTMHMILSAKAGEDKAALVRAARGFLHELFPEHKFAFALHDDKEVDGHMHVHVIVAVKGEDGQRLRPGPADLRNWRAVYATHAQQQGLKIVATSAAYRASSQSYGPRDKAIVDVAERPRAGREAQDRAYAKANPHVVEKARQRIQRARINPVRLPETGSQLAAAGEGLRDWQAVAQAQPNHPAAAQYIARLTQSLASGKILVSLNQYRKASNMADATAAEMRENLKDISEAVALAAGVMGGATKMEFLRRTAATMEKLAIQTDLKANQESGQTHMSEDEVRQLLGPHADALIARAREIEAAEQREAERAEAIRDRAIAEQRREESSGAIDPASLREVAEDRATTHHAEAIAARERREAQAAVEAARALAENPNQRLDPNLAQGERLQELKHQQDTGINTRPIEGEESDREKPSSQRM
;
A
#
# COMPACT_ATOMS: atom_id res chain seq x y z
N MET A 1 28.98 -20.01 28.36
CA MET A 1 30.24 -20.30 27.65
C MET A 1 31.02 -19.01 27.48
N SER A 2 32.34 -19.04 27.73
CA SER A 2 33.24 -17.88 27.69
C SER A 2 33.42 -17.40 26.24
N LEU A 3 33.00 -16.16 25.95
CA LEU A 3 33.24 -15.49 24.67
C LEU A 3 34.75 -15.23 24.50
N ASP A 4 35.25 -15.50 23.29
CA ASP A 4 36.65 -15.37 22.90
C ASP A 4 37.15 -13.92 23.07
N GLN A 5 38.25 -13.78 23.82
CA GLN A 5 38.85 -12.51 24.22
C GLN A 5 39.33 -11.68 23.01
N ALA A 6 39.61 -12.35 21.87
CA ALA A 6 39.97 -11.69 20.61
C ALA A 6 38.81 -10.90 19.98
N VAL A 7 37.57 -11.35 20.15
CA VAL A 7 36.37 -10.70 19.59
C VAL A 7 36.00 -9.45 20.40
N LEU A 8 36.12 -9.53 21.72
CA LEU A 8 35.93 -8.38 22.62
C LEU A 8 37.00 -7.31 22.39
N HIS A 9 38.25 -7.71 22.17
CA HIS A 9 39.34 -6.77 21.83
C HIS A 9 39.09 -6.10 20.46
N GLY A 10 38.61 -6.85 19.46
CA GLY A 10 38.26 -6.32 18.13
C GLY A 10 37.04 -5.39 18.11
N MET A 11 36.08 -5.56 19.03
CA MET A 11 34.96 -4.62 19.21
C MET A 11 35.39 -3.35 19.95
N ALA A 12 36.21 -3.48 21.01
CA ALA A 12 36.77 -2.35 21.75
C ALA A 12 37.63 -1.44 20.86
N MET A 13 38.49 -2.00 20.01
CA MET A 13 39.32 -1.23 19.08
C MET A 13 38.49 -0.47 18.02
N ARG A 14 37.34 -1.02 17.59
CA ARG A 14 36.43 -0.35 16.66
C ARG A 14 35.62 0.76 17.31
N MET A 15 35.25 0.62 18.58
CA MET A 15 34.61 1.70 19.35
C MET A 15 35.59 2.83 19.66
N LEU A 16 36.84 2.51 20.00
CA LEU A 16 37.91 3.50 20.21
C LEU A 16 38.27 4.24 18.92
N ALA A 17 38.30 3.56 17.77
CA ALA A 17 38.50 4.21 16.47
C ALA A 17 37.34 5.15 16.10
N ARG A 18 36.09 4.80 16.42
CA ARG A 18 34.92 5.69 16.22
C ARG A 18 34.98 6.91 17.13
N LEU A 19 35.33 6.73 18.40
CA LEU A 19 35.49 7.84 19.37
C LEU A 19 36.66 8.77 18.99
N ALA A 20 37.74 8.25 18.42
CA ALA A 20 38.84 9.03 17.88
C ALA A 20 38.41 9.91 16.68
N VAL A 21 37.60 9.36 15.77
CA VAL A 21 37.04 10.11 14.64
C VAL A 21 36.02 11.17 15.10
N GLU A 22 35.25 10.87 16.14
CA GLU A 22 34.24 11.80 16.68
C GLU A 22 34.88 12.95 17.47
N THR A 23 35.97 12.67 18.19
CA THR A 23 36.79 13.70 18.85
C THR A 23 37.54 14.57 17.83
N GLU A 24 38.09 14.00 16.76
CA GLU A 24 38.71 14.76 15.67
C GLU A 24 37.70 15.65 14.93
N ASN A 25 36.48 15.17 14.72
CA ASN A 25 35.38 15.95 14.15
C ASN A 25 34.89 17.07 15.10
N ARG A 26 34.94 16.86 16.42
CA ARG A 26 34.62 17.89 17.42
C ARG A 26 35.69 18.99 17.45
N VAL A 27 36.97 18.63 17.33
CA VAL A 27 38.09 19.59 17.19
C VAL A 27 37.97 20.38 15.87
N ARG A 28 37.63 19.73 14.75
CA ARG A 28 37.40 20.41 13.46
C ARG A 28 36.23 21.41 13.51
N ARG A 29 35.16 21.08 14.24
CA ARG A 29 34.02 21.99 14.45
C ARG A 29 34.34 23.19 15.34
N GLN A 30 35.25 23.03 16.32
CA GLN A 30 35.71 24.12 17.17
C GLN A 30 36.75 25.00 16.46
N SER A 31 37.61 24.43 15.60
CA SER A 31 38.60 25.19 14.80
C SER A 31 37.96 26.10 13.73
N ARG A 32 36.77 25.75 13.22
CA ARG A 32 36.03 26.55 12.22
C ARG A 32 35.22 27.72 12.78
N ALA A 33 35.14 27.87 14.10
CA ALA A 33 34.49 29.02 14.74
C ALA A 33 35.47 30.18 15.03
N GLY A 34 36.77 30.02 14.75
CA GLY A 34 37.83 30.98 15.09
C GLY A 34 38.46 31.75 13.94
N GLU A 35 38.17 31.44 12.67
CA GLU A 35 38.79 32.12 11.52
C GLU A 35 37.76 33.00 10.80
N GLY A 36 37.78 34.29 11.14
CA GLY A 36 36.99 35.33 10.49
C GLY A 36 37.50 35.70 9.10
N HIS A 37 36.59 36.14 8.24
CA HIS A 37 36.86 36.97 7.06
C HIS A 37 35.74 38.02 6.90
N PRO A 38 36.02 39.17 6.26
CA PRO A 38 35.53 40.47 6.68
C PRO A 38 34.16 40.84 6.10
N ALA A 39 33.42 41.66 6.86
CA ALA A 39 32.16 42.25 6.44
C ALA A 39 32.35 43.30 5.31
N PRO A 40 31.44 43.38 4.32
CA PRO A 40 31.35 44.54 3.45
C PRO A 40 30.62 45.68 4.18
N GLN A 41 31.20 46.89 4.10
CA GLN A 41 30.69 48.11 4.72
C GLN A 41 29.34 48.58 4.11
N PRO A 42 28.48 49.23 4.90
CA PRO A 42 27.22 49.81 4.44
C PRO A 42 27.37 51.27 4.01
N PHE A 43 26.66 51.66 2.94
CA PHE A 43 26.41 53.06 2.61
C PHE A 43 25.19 53.58 3.39
N ILE A 44 25.38 54.70 4.09
CA ILE A 44 24.42 55.40 4.97
C ILE A 44 23.57 56.39 4.17
N ALA A 45 22.29 56.50 4.53
CA ALA A 45 21.54 57.76 4.81
C ALA A 45 20.02 57.48 4.78
N ALA A 46 19.15 58.00 5.64
CA ALA A 46 19.25 58.80 6.85
C ALA A 46 17.86 58.84 7.53
N ARG A 47 17.83 59.01 8.87
CA ARG A 47 16.92 59.86 9.70
C ARG A 47 15.40 59.72 9.52
N GLN A 48 14.56 59.47 10.53
CA GLN A 48 14.27 60.15 11.83
C GLN A 48 12.96 59.47 12.34
N ALA A 49 12.47 59.50 13.58
CA ALA A 49 12.90 59.76 14.94
C ALA A 49 11.67 59.51 15.86
N HIS A 50 11.91 59.26 17.15
CA HIS A 50 11.03 59.43 18.33
C HIS A 50 9.92 58.42 18.69
N GLY A 51 10.05 57.88 19.92
CA GLY A 51 9.14 58.26 21.03
C GLY A 51 8.25 57.17 21.67
N LEU A 52 8.61 56.77 22.90
CA LEU A 52 7.89 56.00 23.95
C LEU A 52 6.57 56.70 24.44
N PRO A 53 5.67 56.13 25.32
CA PRO A 53 6.00 55.31 26.50
C PRO A 53 5.00 54.24 27.03
N VAL A 54 5.49 53.62 28.11
CA VAL A 54 5.00 52.67 29.11
C VAL A 54 3.56 52.90 29.64
N GLY A 55 2.88 51.80 29.99
CA GLY A 55 1.72 51.78 30.89
C GLY A 55 1.55 50.40 31.56
N ASP A 56 1.72 50.36 32.89
CA ASP A 56 1.51 49.24 33.80
C ASP A 56 0.03 48.81 33.91
N GLY A 57 -0.21 47.53 34.22
CA GLY A 57 -1.50 47.06 34.73
C GLY A 57 -1.79 45.57 34.53
N MET A 58 -1.22 44.71 35.39
CA MET A 58 -1.73 43.34 35.61
C MET A 58 -2.95 43.39 36.56
N PRO A 59 -3.97 42.56 36.32
CA PRO A 59 -4.19 41.49 37.30
C PRO A 59 -4.48 40.11 36.69
N ALA A 60 -3.96 39.11 37.41
CA ALA A 60 -4.26 37.68 37.51
C ALA A 60 -5.18 37.00 36.46
N ARG A 61 -4.61 36.03 35.72
CA ARG A 61 -5.34 34.95 35.03
C ARG A 61 -5.25 33.65 35.84
N PRO A 62 -6.35 32.87 35.95
CA PRO A 62 -6.30 31.51 36.46
C PRO A 62 -5.78 30.52 35.40
N VAL A 63 -5.23 29.41 35.93
CA VAL A 63 -4.49 28.32 35.28
C VAL A 63 -5.23 27.71 34.08
N ALA A 64 -4.54 27.65 32.93
CA ALA A 64 -5.00 27.01 31.69
C ALA A 64 -4.16 25.76 31.37
N SER A 65 -4.88 24.72 30.92
CA SER A 65 -4.42 23.41 30.44
C SER A 65 -3.44 23.52 29.25
N ARG A 66 -2.31 22.79 29.32
CA ARG A 66 -1.19 22.79 28.36
C ARG A 66 -1.46 22.01 27.06
N PHE A 67 -2.49 22.38 26.30
CA PHE A 67 -2.63 21.89 24.91
C PHE A 67 -3.05 23.03 23.97
N ASP A 68 -2.19 24.04 23.84
CA ASP A 68 -2.24 24.97 22.72
C ASP A 68 -1.34 24.47 21.59
N VAL A 69 -1.97 24.12 20.47
CA VAL A 69 -1.27 23.76 19.22
C VAL A 69 -1.08 25.07 18.44
N GLU A 70 0.14 25.59 18.43
CA GLU A 70 0.53 26.69 17.52
C GLU A 70 0.46 26.24 16.05
N ASP A 71 0.07 27.17 15.19
CA ASP A 71 0.01 26.99 13.73
C ASP A 71 1.40 26.63 13.15
N PRO A 72 1.49 25.61 12.27
CA PRO A 72 2.78 25.18 11.74
C PRO A 72 3.34 26.18 10.70
N PRO A 73 4.66 26.42 10.70
CA PRO A 73 5.30 27.39 9.80
C PRO A 73 5.26 26.93 8.32
N HIS A 74 5.10 27.91 7.43
CA HIS A 74 5.09 27.75 5.98
C HIS A 74 6.43 27.21 5.45
N GLY A 75 6.43 25.96 4.99
CA GLY A 75 7.56 25.30 4.32
C GLY A 75 7.67 25.66 2.83
N LYS A 76 8.93 25.89 2.41
CA LYS A 76 9.44 26.46 1.16
C LYS A 76 8.83 25.92 -0.15
N ALA A 77 8.57 26.86 -1.06
CA ALA A 77 8.02 26.66 -2.40
C ALA A 77 8.95 25.89 -3.33
N GLY A 78 8.45 24.79 -3.90
CA GLY A 78 8.99 24.14 -5.09
C GLY A 78 8.54 24.87 -6.36
N ARG A 79 9.49 25.05 -7.28
CA ARG A 79 9.43 25.75 -8.57
C ARG A 79 8.12 25.51 -9.34
N ARG A 80 7.37 26.59 -9.59
CA ARG A 80 6.13 26.63 -10.39
C ARG A 80 6.43 26.41 -11.87
N VAL A 81 5.72 25.47 -12.49
CA VAL A 81 5.54 25.41 -13.94
C VAL A 81 4.47 26.45 -14.28
N ALA A 82 4.81 27.40 -15.15
CA ALA A 82 3.90 28.42 -15.65
C ALA A 82 3.08 27.83 -16.82
N GLY A 83 1.75 27.94 -16.72
CA GLY A 83 0.80 27.57 -17.77
C GLY A 83 -0.40 26.80 -17.22
N GLY A 84 -1.55 27.47 -17.09
CA GLY A 84 -2.84 26.84 -16.79
C GLY A 84 -3.66 27.57 -15.71
N ALA A 85 -4.59 28.41 -16.19
CA ALA A 85 -5.75 29.03 -15.51
C ALA A 85 -5.56 29.62 -14.10
N ARG A 86 -5.79 30.94 -13.99
CA ARG A 86 -5.98 31.62 -12.70
C ARG A 86 -7.07 30.90 -11.90
N ALA A 87 -6.66 30.20 -10.84
CA ALA A 87 -7.54 29.71 -9.81
C ALA A 87 -8.17 30.91 -9.10
N SER A 88 -9.36 31.30 -9.52
CA SER A 88 -10.25 32.06 -8.65
C SER A 88 -10.57 31.16 -7.45
N ARG A 89 -9.91 31.40 -6.32
CA ARG A 89 -10.47 31.00 -5.03
C ARG A 89 -11.76 31.80 -4.90
N LEU A 90 -12.87 31.21 -5.32
CA LEU A 90 -14.18 31.62 -4.87
C LEU A 90 -14.21 31.34 -3.37
N VAL A 91 -13.84 32.38 -2.60
CA VAL A 91 -14.23 32.49 -1.20
C VAL A 91 -15.77 32.42 -1.22
N PRO A 92 -16.41 31.49 -0.50
CA PRO A 92 -17.86 31.46 -0.45
C PRO A 92 -18.34 32.81 0.05
N SER A 93 -19.15 33.52 -0.74
CA SER A 93 -19.79 34.74 -0.28
C SER A 93 -20.64 34.42 0.96
N ALA A 94 -20.67 35.33 1.93
CA ALA A 94 -21.59 35.26 3.06
C ALA A 94 -23.03 35.09 2.52
N GLY A 95 -23.56 33.86 2.56
CA GLY A 95 -24.83 33.47 1.94
C GLY A 95 -24.81 32.15 1.15
N ALA A 96 -23.65 31.60 0.80
CA ALA A 96 -23.58 30.28 0.15
C ALA A 96 -23.92 29.16 1.15
N ALA A 97 -24.84 28.26 0.78
CA ALA A 97 -25.20 27.11 1.60
C ALA A 97 -23.97 26.21 1.84
N THR A 98 -23.67 25.91 3.12
CA THR A 98 -22.56 25.02 3.48
C THR A 98 -22.81 23.61 2.92
N PRO A 99 -21.77 22.79 2.70
CA PRO A 99 -21.97 21.43 2.22
C PRO A 99 -22.88 20.60 3.15
N ALA A 100 -22.82 20.78 4.47
CA ALA A 100 -23.75 20.14 5.41
C ALA A 100 -25.20 20.61 5.21
N GLY A 101 -25.41 21.92 5.00
CA GLY A 101 -26.74 22.47 4.70
C GLY A 101 -27.33 21.89 3.41
N LEU A 102 -26.50 21.76 2.36
CA LEU A 102 -26.91 21.09 1.12
C LEU A 102 -27.22 19.60 1.34
N LEU A 103 -26.38 18.88 2.09
CA LEU A 103 -26.67 17.47 2.44
C LEU A 103 -27.98 17.33 3.24
N ALA A 104 -28.24 18.24 4.19
CA ALA A 104 -29.50 18.29 4.94
C ALA A 104 -30.71 18.57 4.03
N ALA A 105 -30.54 19.40 3.01
CA ALA A 105 -31.54 19.65 1.97
C ALA A 105 -31.73 18.49 0.95
N GLY A 106 -31.08 17.35 1.19
CA GLY A 106 -31.21 16.14 0.38
C GLY A 106 -30.20 16.02 -0.77
N TYR A 107 -29.17 16.86 -0.82
CA TYR A 107 -28.12 16.74 -1.83
C TYR A 107 -27.31 15.46 -1.63
N GLN A 108 -26.92 14.83 -2.73
CA GLN A 108 -26.05 13.68 -2.76
C GLN A 108 -24.57 14.09 -2.94
N PRO A 109 -23.62 13.35 -2.36
CA PRO A 109 -22.20 13.57 -2.63
C PRO A 109 -21.86 13.39 -4.11
N ALA A 110 -21.04 14.29 -4.66
CA ALA A 110 -20.50 14.18 -6.01
C ALA A 110 -19.57 12.96 -6.14
N VAL A 111 -19.95 12.01 -6.99
CA VAL A 111 -19.16 10.80 -7.25
C VAL A 111 -18.59 10.87 -8.67
N LEU A 112 -17.27 10.91 -8.72
CA LEU A 112 -16.47 10.78 -9.94
C LEU A 112 -15.46 9.66 -9.73
N LYS A 113 -15.31 8.81 -10.74
CA LYS A 113 -14.34 7.71 -10.70
C LYS A 113 -13.65 7.50 -12.03
N VAL A 114 -12.32 7.48 -12.01
CA VAL A 114 -11.52 6.94 -13.11
C VAL A 114 -11.49 5.41 -12.96
N ILE A 115 -12.08 4.70 -13.92
CA ILE A 115 -12.28 3.25 -13.82
C ILE A 115 -11.23 2.46 -14.59
N SER A 116 -10.71 2.99 -15.70
CA SER A 116 -9.63 2.34 -16.44
C SER A 116 -8.85 3.33 -17.31
N TYR A 117 -7.71 2.88 -17.81
CA TYR A 117 -6.97 3.51 -18.90
C TYR A 117 -6.88 2.53 -20.07
N GLY A 118 -6.80 3.06 -21.30
CA GLY A 118 -6.60 2.29 -22.52
C GLY A 118 -5.30 2.66 -23.22
N HIS A 119 -4.70 1.69 -23.90
CA HIS A 119 -3.56 1.88 -24.80
C HIS A 119 -3.91 1.35 -26.18
N GLY A 120 -3.62 2.14 -27.22
CA GLY A 120 -3.85 1.77 -28.61
C GLY A 120 -5.32 1.86 -29.05
N VAL A 121 -5.50 1.84 -30.36
CA VAL A 121 -6.81 2.00 -31.02
C VAL A 121 -7.81 0.91 -30.63
N ALA A 122 -7.36 -0.34 -30.49
CA ALA A 122 -8.24 -1.46 -30.17
C ALA A 122 -8.88 -1.28 -28.78
N ARG A 123 -8.10 -0.87 -27.77
CA ARG A 123 -8.63 -0.67 -26.43
C ARG A 123 -9.49 0.59 -26.34
N ALA A 124 -9.11 1.66 -27.03
CA ALA A 124 -9.93 2.87 -27.13
C ALA A 124 -11.30 2.57 -27.77
N THR A 125 -11.31 1.80 -28.86
CA THR A 125 -12.53 1.33 -29.54
C THR A 125 -13.38 0.48 -28.62
N ALA A 126 -12.80 -0.50 -27.92
CA ALA A 126 -13.53 -1.34 -26.98
C ALA A 126 -14.15 -0.53 -25.83
N ILE A 127 -13.46 0.50 -25.32
CA ILE A 127 -14.03 1.42 -24.32
C ILE A 127 -15.17 2.22 -24.94
N GLY A 128 -14.98 2.83 -26.11
CA GLY A 128 -16.02 3.62 -26.78
C GLY A 128 -17.28 2.80 -27.08
N GLN A 129 -17.13 1.59 -27.62
CA GLN A 129 -18.24 0.68 -27.90
C GLN A 129 -18.91 0.17 -26.62
N TYR A 130 -18.14 -0.05 -25.54
CA TYR A 130 -18.71 -0.33 -24.23
C TYR A 130 -19.54 0.83 -23.70
N ILE A 131 -19.13 2.08 -23.94
CA ILE A 131 -19.91 3.27 -23.59
C ILE A 131 -21.15 3.41 -24.48
N GLN A 132 -21.10 2.89 -25.71
CA GLN A 132 -22.23 2.96 -26.63
C GLN A 132 -23.28 1.86 -26.42
N ARG A 133 -23.00 0.88 -25.55
CA ARG A 133 -23.93 -0.23 -25.29
C ARG A 133 -25.32 0.31 -24.91
N ASP A 134 -26.35 -0.49 -25.18
CA ASP A 134 -27.74 -0.18 -24.86
C ASP A 134 -28.32 1.03 -25.63
N GLN A 135 -27.88 1.20 -26.89
CA GLN A 135 -28.33 2.26 -27.82
C GLN A 135 -28.01 3.70 -27.39
N ALA A 136 -27.14 3.89 -26.39
CA ALA A 136 -26.69 5.21 -25.98
C ALA A 136 -25.76 5.81 -27.04
N ALA A 137 -26.20 6.87 -27.72
CA ALA A 137 -25.36 7.57 -28.69
C ALA A 137 -24.24 8.35 -27.96
N LEU A 138 -23.00 8.24 -28.45
CA LEU A 138 -21.88 8.97 -27.87
C LEU A 138 -21.86 10.39 -28.39
N GLU A 139 -21.87 11.37 -27.49
CA GLU A 139 -21.59 12.74 -27.83
C GLU A 139 -20.08 13.01 -27.73
N THR A 140 -19.53 13.64 -28.76
CA THR A 140 -18.10 14.00 -28.84
C THR A 140 -17.85 15.42 -28.35
N HIS A 141 -16.59 15.75 -28.07
CA HIS A 141 -16.15 17.09 -27.66
C HIS A 141 -16.57 18.23 -28.61
N ASP A 142 -16.82 17.96 -29.89
CA ASP A 142 -17.30 18.93 -30.86
C ASP A 142 -18.82 18.83 -31.12
N GLY A 143 -19.55 18.09 -30.27
CA GLY A 143 -21.01 17.99 -30.31
C GLY A 143 -21.56 17.01 -31.35
N ARG A 144 -20.72 16.28 -32.09
CA ARG A 144 -21.18 15.22 -33.00
C ARG A 144 -21.72 14.03 -32.20
N ILE A 145 -22.78 13.43 -32.70
CA ILE A 145 -23.42 12.24 -32.13
C ILE A 145 -23.01 10.99 -32.92
N LEU A 146 -22.33 10.06 -32.25
CA LEU A 146 -21.90 8.77 -32.80
C LEU A 146 -22.94 7.71 -32.46
N ALA A 147 -23.84 7.45 -33.41
CA ALA A 147 -24.97 6.55 -33.23
C ALA A 147 -24.65 5.06 -33.51
N THR A 148 -23.52 4.74 -34.15
CA THR A 148 -23.14 3.37 -34.54
C THR A 148 -21.76 2.96 -34.03
N GLN A 149 -21.55 1.65 -33.83
CA GLN A 149 -20.25 1.12 -33.39
C GLN A 149 -19.14 1.40 -34.41
N ASP A 150 -19.49 1.48 -35.69
CA ASP A 150 -18.56 1.84 -36.76
C ASP A 150 -18.16 3.32 -36.69
N ALA A 151 -19.11 4.22 -36.39
CA ALA A 151 -18.80 5.63 -36.18
C ALA A 151 -17.86 5.84 -34.97
N VAL A 152 -18.10 5.09 -33.88
CA VAL A 152 -17.19 5.08 -32.72
C VAL A 152 -15.81 4.55 -33.11
N ALA A 153 -15.73 3.44 -33.84
CA ALA A 153 -14.44 2.88 -34.28
C ALA A 153 -13.67 3.85 -35.20
N ALA A 154 -14.38 4.54 -36.10
CA ALA A 154 -13.80 5.56 -36.99
C ALA A 154 -13.25 6.77 -36.21
N GLU A 155 -13.98 7.24 -35.20
CA GLU A 155 -13.52 8.32 -34.31
C GLU A 155 -12.26 7.90 -33.53
N MET A 156 -12.26 6.71 -32.92
CA MET A 156 -11.10 6.20 -32.16
C MET A 156 -9.88 5.97 -33.06
N LYS A 157 -10.09 5.58 -34.32
CA LYS A 157 -9.03 5.48 -35.33
C LYS A 157 -8.42 6.84 -35.66
N THR A 158 -9.21 7.91 -35.64
CA THR A 158 -8.73 9.28 -35.81
C THR A 158 -7.85 9.70 -34.63
N TRP A 159 -8.28 9.40 -33.39
CA TRP A 159 -7.50 9.71 -32.18
C TRP A 159 -6.17 8.94 -32.14
N ALA A 160 -6.14 7.72 -32.70
CA ALA A 160 -4.97 6.86 -32.67
C ALA A 160 -3.72 7.43 -33.35
N ARG A 161 -3.85 8.49 -34.15
CA ARG A 161 -2.72 9.22 -34.75
C ARG A 161 -1.79 9.84 -33.70
N ASP A 162 -2.36 10.22 -32.54
CA ASP A 162 -1.64 10.91 -31.47
C ASP A 162 -1.26 9.99 -30.30
N PHE A 163 -1.58 8.69 -30.40
CA PHE A 163 -1.30 7.70 -29.36
C PHE A 163 0.19 7.39 -29.23
N ASP A 164 0.61 6.96 -28.04
CA ASP A 164 1.99 6.59 -27.78
C ASP A 164 2.37 5.37 -28.63
N LYS A 165 3.45 5.50 -29.39
CA LYS A 165 3.98 4.40 -30.22
C LYS A 165 4.82 3.42 -29.43
N ARG A 166 5.21 3.78 -28.19
CA ARG A 166 5.99 2.89 -27.32
C ARG A 166 5.09 1.78 -26.82
N ARG A 167 5.62 0.55 -26.82
CA ARG A 167 4.98 -0.57 -26.14
C ARG A 167 5.17 -0.45 -24.63
N GLU A 168 4.30 -1.14 -23.88
CA GLU A 168 4.53 -1.48 -22.49
C GLU A 168 5.95 -1.99 -22.26
N SER A 169 6.50 -1.64 -21.10
CA SER A 169 7.85 -2.06 -20.74
C SER A 169 7.91 -3.53 -20.35
N ASP A 170 8.93 -4.22 -20.84
CA ASP A 170 9.31 -5.56 -20.38
C ASP A 170 9.96 -5.39 -19.00
N ASP A 171 9.27 -5.77 -17.93
CA ASP A 171 9.68 -5.49 -16.55
C ASP A 171 10.31 -6.68 -15.84
N VAL A 172 9.88 -7.89 -16.21
CA VAL A 172 10.39 -9.14 -15.64
C VAL A 172 10.47 -10.19 -16.75
N ALA A 173 11.52 -10.98 -16.75
CA ALA A 173 11.67 -12.08 -17.70
C ALA A 173 12.24 -13.31 -17.00
N MET A 174 11.96 -14.48 -17.58
CA MET A 174 12.61 -15.71 -17.20
C MET A 174 13.84 -15.91 -18.07
N PHE A 175 14.91 -16.43 -17.48
CA PHE A 175 16.18 -16.74 -18.09
C PHE A 175 16.61 -18.15 -17.74
N ARG A 176 17.41 -18.75 -18.59
CA ARG A 176 18.18 -19.96 -18.31
C ARG A 176 19.65 -19.58 -18.39
N LEU A 177 20.38 -19.81 -17.30
CA LEU A 177 21.82 -19.67 -17.23
C LEU A 177 22.43 -21.07 -17.23
N THR A 178 23.41 -21.27 -18.11
CA THR A 178 24.22 -22.48 -18.20
C THR A 178 25.68 -22.09 -18.24
N VAL A 179 26.51 -22.85 -17.53
CA VAL A 179 27.97 -22.70 -17.53
C VAL A 179 28.56 -24.00 -18.07
N ALA A 180 29.36 -23.91 -19.11
CA ALA A 180 29.96 -25.09 -19.74
C ALA A 180 30.85 -25.85 -18.74
N GLY A 181 30.60 -27.16 -18.60
CA GLY A 181 31.36 -28.03 -17.70
C GLY A 181 30.99 -27.94 -16.22
N GLU A 182 30.15 -26.98 -15.81
CA GLU A 182 29.76 -26.80 -14.42
C GLU A 182 28.56 -27.67 -14.04
N LYS A 183 28.71 -28.38 -12.92
CA LYS A 183 27.70 -29.30 -12.39
C LYS A 183 27.37 -29.01 -10.92
N ASP A 184 28.18 -28.21 -10.25
CA ASP A 184 28.00 -27.84 -8.86
C ASP A 184 26.89 -26.78 -8.71
N PRO A 185 25.79 -27.07 -7.99
CA PRO A 185 24.75 -26.10 -7.73
C PRO A 185 25.23 -24.87 -6.96
N GLU A 186 26.22 -25.00 -6.08
CA GLU A 186 26.68 -23.86 -5.29
C GLU A 186 27.42 -22.85 -6.17
N ARG A 187 28.27 -23.34 -7.08
CA ARG A 187 28.93 -22.51 -8.09
C ARG A 187 27.92 -21.89 -9.07
N LEU A 188 26.88 -22.63 -9.47
CA LEU A 188 25.80 -22.06 -10.28
C LEU A 188 24.97 -21.00 -9.53
N ALA A 189 24.76 -21.16 -8.21
CA ALA A 189 24.11 -20.15 -7.39
C ALA A 189 24.95 -18.86 -7.33
N ALA A 190 26.27 -18.98 -7.10
CA ALA A 190 27.20 -17.85 -7.15
C ALA A 190 27.23 -17.17 -8.53
N ALA A 191 27.16 -17.96 -9.61
CA ALA A 191 27.03 -17.42 -10.97
C ALA A 191 25.73 -16.62 -11.16
N VAL A 192 24.60 -17.10 -10.65
CA VAL A 192 23.33 -16.36 -10.71
C VAL A 192 23.42 -15.04 -9.94
N GLU A 193 23.98 -15.06 -8.73
CA GLU A 193 24.17 -13.85 -7.92
C GLU A 193 25.03 -12.81 -8.64
N ALA A 194 26.15 -13.23 -9.22
CA ALA A 194 27.02 -12.34 -10.00
C ALA A 194 26.33 -11.80 -11.26
N ALA A 195 25.63 -12.67 -12.01
CA ALA A 195 24.95 -12.32 -13.25
C ALA A 195 23.88 -11.23 -13.04
N PHE A 196 23.09 -11.34 -11.97
CA PHE A 196 21.92 -10.50 -11.72
C PHE A 196 22.14 -9.47 -10.59
N ALA A 197 23.39 -9.25 -10.18
CA ALA A 197 23.75 -8.24 -9.20
C ALA A 197 23.19 -6.85 -9.56
N GLY A 198 22.51 -6.22 -8.60
CA GLY A 198 21.81 -4.93 -8.77
C GLY A 198 20.34 -5.04 -9.21
N HIS A 199 19.89 -6.25 -9.56
CA HIS A 199 18.50 -6.55 -9.93
C HIS A 199 17.80 -7.37 -8.84
N ARG A 200 16.47 -7.37 -8.83
CA ARG A 200 15.69 -8.37 -8.09
C ARG A 200 15.58 -9.64 -8.92
N TYR A 201 15.87 -10.78 -8.32
CA TYR A 201 15.79 -12.08 -8.98
C TYR A 201 15.40 -13.20 -8.00
N ALA A 202 14.90 -14.29 -8.55
CA ALA A 202 14.72 -15.58 -7.90
C ALA A 202 15.11 -16.68 -8.87
N TYR A 203 15.67 -17.77 -8.37
CA TYR A 203 16.19 -18.84 -9.21
C TYR A 203 15.91 -20.23 -8.66
N ARG A 204 15.94 -21.22 -9.54
CA ARG A 204 15.98 -22.65 -9.21
C ARG A 204 17.06 -23.30 -10.05
N ILE A 205 17.81 -24.21 -9.45
CA ILE A 205 18.79 -25.03 -10.16
C ILE A 205 18.13 -26.35 -10.50
N ASP A 206 18.00 -26.62 -11.80
CA ASP A 206 17.52 -27.89 -12.31
C ASP A 206 18.71 -28.77 -12.69
N ARG A 207 18.73 -29.98 -12.16
CA ARG A 207 19.64 -31.04 -12.63
C ARG A 207 18.94 -31.85 -13.70
N ARG A 208 19.61 -32.08 -14.82
CA ARG A 208 19.15 -32.99 -15.87
C ARG A 208 19.73 -34.39 -15.64
N GLY A 209 19.03 -35.42 -16.14
CA GLY A 209 19.43 -36.82 -16.01
C GLY A 209 20.75 -37.18 -16.71
N ASP A 210 21.25 -36.30 -17.59
CA ASP A 210 22.56 -36.40 -18.26
C ASP A 210 23.73 -35.85 -17.40
N GLY A 211 23.45 -35.40 -16.18
CA GLY A 211 24.44 -34.81 -15.27
C GLY A 211 24.78 -33.34 -15.55
N THR A 212 24.06 -32.67 -16.46
CA THR A 212 24.16 -31.22 -16.65
C THR A 212 23.25 -30.46 -15.66
N ALA A 213 23.69 -29.29 -15.20
CA ALA A 213 22.92 -28.43 -14.32
C ALA A 213 22.70 -27.06 -14.98
N SER A 214 21.50 -26.51 -14.82
CA SER A 214 21.15 -25.18 -15.33
C SER A 214 20.33 -24.41 -14.30
N ALA A 215 20.54 -23.11 -14.21
CA ALA A 215 19.71 -22.26 -13.38
C ALA A 215 18.57 -21.68 -14.23
N ARG A 216 17.32 -21.87 -13.81
CA ARG A 216 16.17 -21.08 -14.27
C ARG A 216 16.03 -19.88 -13.33
N ILE A 217 16.00 -18.68 -13.89
CA ILE A 217 15.98 -17.42 -13.14
C ILE A 217 14.79 -16.60 -13.59
N VAL A 218 14.07 -15.99 -12.66
CA VAL A 218 13.14 -14.90 -12.94
C VAL A 218 13.79 -13.64 -12.40
N ALA A 219 14.03 -12.65 -13.27
CA ALA A 219 14.69 -11.41 -12.88
C ALA A 219 13.98 -10.18 -13.42
N THR A 220 14.06 -9.11 -12.64
CA THR A 220 13.62 -7.77 -13.03
C THR A 220 14.55 -7.18 -14.08
N MET A 221 13.98 -6.54 -15.09
CA MET A 221 14.75 -5.95 -16.18
C MET A 221 15.40 -4.63 -15.75
N ALA A 222 14.80 -3.90 -14.82
CA ALA A 222 15.37 -2.70 -14.23
C ALA A 222 16.18 -3.02 -12.97
N GLY A 223 17.36 -2.42 -12.85
CA GLY A 223 18.28 -2.59 -11.74
C GLY A 223 18.94 -1.27 -11.36
N HIS A 224 19.77 -1.31 -10.32
CA HIS A 224 20.66 -0.22 -9.95
C HIS A 224 21.90 -0.76 -9.28
N SER A 225 23.00 -0.04 -9.46
CA SER A 225 24.25 -0.22 -8.73
C SER A 225 24.49 1.02 -7.86
N VAL A 226 25.17 0.84 -6.74
CA VAL A 226 25.64 1.95 -5.91
C VAL A 226 27.12 2.14 -6.21
N VAL A 227 27.51 3.35 -6.57
CA VAL A 227 28.92 3.74 -6.71
C VAL A 227 29.26 4.67 -5.56
N ASN A 228 30.24 4.27 -4.77
CA ASN A 228 30.68 5.04 -3.61
C ASN A 228 31.60 6.16 -4.10
N GLY A 229 31.10 7.40 -4.11
CA GLY A 229 31.87 8.57 -4.48
C GLY A 229 32.37 9.35 -3.27
N GLU A 230 33.33 10.26 -3.48
CA GLU A 230 33.87 11.15 -2.44
C GLU A 230 32.80 12.06 -1.78
N ASN A 231 31.67 12.28 -2.48
CA ASN A 231 30.53 13.08 -2.01
C ASN A 231 29.31 12.23 -1.58
N GLY A 232 29.48 10.92 -1.37
CA GLY A 232 28.42 9.98 -0.98
C GLY A 232 28.06 8.95 -2.08
N ASP A 233 27.18 8.02 -1.71
CA ASP A 233 26.74 6.91 -2.55
C ASP A 233 25.80 7.37 -3.67
N GLU A 234 26.20 7.18 -4.94
CA GLU A 234 25.36 7.48 -6.10
C GLU A 234 24.66 6.21 -6.64
N LYS A 235 23.35 6.28 -6.88
CA LYS A 235 22.58 5.18 -7.49
C LYS A 235 22.55 5.30 -9.01
N LEU A 236 23.35 4.45 -9.66
CA LEU A 236 23.36 4.31 -11.11
C LEU A 236 22.33 3.29 -11.57
N HIS A 237 21.29 3.78 -12.23
CA HIS A 237 20.23 2.94 -12.78
C HIS A 237 20.65 2.30 -14.11
N HIS A 238 20.45 0.99 -14.23
CA HIS A 238 20.67 0.26 -15.48
C HIS A 238 19.44 -0.61 -15.80
N ARG A 239 19.26 -0.92 -17.09
CA ARG A 239 18.16 -1.78 -17.56
C ARG A 239 18.70 -2.83 -18.52
N PHE A 240 18.27 -4.06 -18.36
CA PHE A 240 18.52 -5.10 -19.34
C PHE A 240 17.70 -4.86 -20.60
N HIS A 241 18.36 -5.02 -21.74
CA HIS A 241 17.74 -4.89 -23.05
C HIS A 241 17.75 -6.25 -23.75
N LEU A 242 16.58 -6.67 -24.24
CA LEU A 242 16.44 -7.85 -25.09
C LEU A 242 16.44 -7.41 -26.56
N SER A 243 17.07 -8.19 -27.43
CA SER A 243 17.00 -8.01 -28.87
C SER A 243 15.55 -8.19 -29.39
N ASP A 244 15.26 -7.54 -30.52
CA ASP A 244 13.98 -7.70 -31.21
C ASP A 244 13.99 -9.03 -31.96
N ALA A 245 13.00 -9.89 -31.69
CA ALA A 245 12.94 -11.27 -32.21
C ALA A 245 12.95 -11.34 -33.74
N ARG A 246 12.55 -10.24 -34.41
CA ARG A 246 12.42 -10.15 -35.88
C ARG A 246 13.75 -10.19 -36.63
N VAL A 247 14.88 -10.02 -35.93
CA VAL A 247 16.21 -9.97 -36.57
C VAL A 247 16.99 -11.29 -36.42
N GLN A 248 16.65 -12.16 -35.45
CA GLN A 248 17.53 -13.28 -35.09
C GLN A 248 16.83 -14.55 -34.53
N GLY A 249 15.53 -14.74 -34.79
CA GLY A 249 14.80 -15.96 -34.42
C GLY A 249 14.44 -16.02 -32.92
N ASP A 250 15.44 -16.05 -32.04
CA ASP A 250 15.29 -16.07 -30.58
C ASP A 250 15.68 -14.73 -29.94
N ARG A 251 14.87 -14.26 -28.97
CA ARG A 251 15.25 -13.09 -28.16
C ARG A 251 16.51 -13.45 -27.37
N ARG A 252 17.48 -12.55 -27.31
CA ARG A 252 18.68 -12.66 -26.45
C ARG A 252 18.90 -11.34 -25.74
N PHE A 253 19.71 -11.35 -24.69
CA PHE A 253 20.23 -10.08 -24.17
C PHE A 253 21.03 -9.35 -25.27
N SER A 254 21.01 -8.02 -25.22
CA SER A 254 21.87 -7.17 -26.06
C SER A 254 23.34 -7.58 -25.90
N ALA A 255 24.17 -7.41 -26.93
CA ALA A 255 25.59 -7.79 -26.86
C ALA A 255 26.33 -7.16 -25.66
N PRO A 256 26.14 -5.86 -25.33
CA PRO A 256 26.75 -5.27 -24.13
C PRO A 256 26.28 -5.92 -22.83
N THR A 257 24.98 -6.23 -22.72
CA THR A 257 24.43 -6.90 -21.52
C THR A 257 25.00 -8.32 -21.37
N ARG A 258 25.13 -9.06 -22.48
CA ARG A 258 25.70 -10.42 -22.45
C ARG A 258 27.15 -10.41 -21.99
N GLN A 259 27.97 -9.52 -22.55
CA GLN A 259 29.37 -9.39 -22.16
C GLN A 259 29.50 -9.04 -20.67
N MET A 260 28.76 -8.04 -20.21
CA MET A 260 28.76 -7.64 -18.80
C MET A 260 28.37 -8.80 -17.85
N ILE A 261 27.36 -9.59 -18.20
CA ILE A 261 26.95 -10.76 -17.42
C ILE A 261 28.07 -11.82 -17.43
N ALA A 262 28.62 -12.13 -18.60
CA ALA A 262 29.67 -13.13 -18.76
C ALA A 262 30.94 -12.76 -17.97
N ASP A 263 31.36 -11.48 -18.01
CA ASP A 263 32.52 -10.97 -17.27
C ASP A 263 32.30 -11.09 -15.75
N ARG A 264 31.11 -10.71 -15.26
CA ARG A 264 30.78 -10.82 -13.83
C ARG A 264 30.78 -12.26 -13.35
N VAL A 265 30.18 -13.16 -14.12
CA VAL A 265 30.14 -14.59 -13.79
C VAL A 265 31.55 -15.19 -13.85
N GLY A 266 32.31 -14.90 -14.91
CA GLY A 266 33.69 -15.37 -15.07
C GLY A 266 34.58 -14.96 -13.90
N ALA A 267 34.48 -13.70 -13.47
CA ALA A 267 35.21 -13.18 -12.30
C ALA A 267 34.77 -13.83 -10.98
N ALA A 268 33.47 -14.11 -10.80
CA ALA A 268 32.95 -14.64 -9.54
C ALA A 268 33.27 -16.12 -9.31
N ILE A 269 33.28 -16.94 -10.38
CA ILE A 269 33.46 -18.40 -10.26
C ILE A 269 34.70 -18.94 -10.98
N GLY A 270 35.56 -18.06 -11.52
CA GLY A 270 36.87 -18.40 -12.06
C GLY A 270 36.85 -19.17 -13.38
N ILE A 271 35.95 -18.79 -14.30
CA ILE A 271 35.77 -19.45 -15.60
C ILE A 271 35.90 -18.46 -16.77
N PRO A 272 36.24 -18.92 -17.98
CA PRO A 272 36.22 -18.08 -19.18
C PRO A 272 34.82 -17.53 -19.45
N ALA A 273 34.73 -16.25 -19.83
CA ALA A 273 33.46 -15.58 -20.14
C ALA A 273 32.69 -16.29 -21.27
N GLU A 274 33.40 -16.94 -22.19
CA GLU A 274 32.82 -17.71 -23.31
C GLU A 274 32.08 -18.97 -22.85
N ALA A 275 32.35 -19.47 -21.63
CA ALA A 275 31.66 -20.61 -21.06
C ALA A 275 30.28 -20.28 -20.46
N VAL A 276 29.91 -18.99 -20.39
CA VAL A 276 28.66 -18.52 -19.78
C VAL A 276 27.63 -18.25 -20.88
N ASP A 277 26.51 -18.99 -20.85
CA ASP A 277 25.36 -18.72 -21.71
C ASP A 277 24.13 -18.35 -20.87
N VAL A 278 23.50 -17.23 -21.23
CA VAL A 278 22.26 -16.76 -20.60
C VAL A 278 21.23 -16.40 -21.66
N VAL A 279 20.16 -17.19 -21.70
CA VAL A 279 19.09 -17.07 -22.70
C VAL A 279 17.75 -16.79 -22.04
N PRO A 280 16.94 -15.86 -22.56
CA PRO A 280 15.58 -15.67 -22.07
C PRO A 280 14.70 -16.86 -22.44
N VAL A 281 13.78 -17.20 -21.54
CA VAL A 281 12.82 -18.30 -21.69
C VAL A 281 11.43 -17.70 -21.83
N GLY A 282 10.82 -17.85 -23.01
CA GLY A 282 9.49 -17.32 -23.29
C GLY A 282 9.43 -15.80 -23.40
N LYS A 283 8.24 -15.24 -23.20
CA LYS A 283 8.00 -13.79 -23.29
C LYS A 283 8.24 -13.12 -21.94
N ALA A 284 8.86 -11.94 -21.97
CA ALA A 284 8.89 -11.05 -20.81
C ALA A 284 7.46 -10.60 -20.44
N SER A 285 7.29 -10.23 -19.17
CA SER A 285 6.01 -9.80 -18.61
C SER A 285 6.09 -8.38 -18.03
N HIS A 286 4.92 -7.77 -17.88
CA HIS A 286 4.76 -6.40 -17.41
C HIS A 286 4.20 -6.34 -15.99
N GLY A 287 4.73 -5.41 -15.18
CA GLY A 287 4.20 -5.06 -13.86
C GLY A 287 4.16 -6.22 -12.84
N LYS A 288 3.50 -5.95 -11.71
CA LYS A 288 3.40 -6.92 -10.59
C LYS A 288 2.73 -8.23 -11.00
N ALA A 289 1.69 -8.17 -11.84
CA ALA A 289 1.02 -9.37 -12.33
C ALA A 289 1.96 -10.25 -13.17
N GLY A 290 2.85 -9.63 -13.96
CA GLY A 290 3.91 -10.31 -14.67
C GLY A 290 4.88 -11.04 -13.74
N VAL A 291 5.26 -10.43 -12.61
CA VAL A 291 6.13 -11.07 -11.61
C VAL A 291 5.45 -12.30 -11.01
N ILE A 292 4.18 -12.18 -10.62
CA ILE A 292 3.40 -13.32 -10.11
C ILE A 292 3.38 -14.44 -11.15
N TYR A 293 3.06 -14.12 -12.41
CA TYR A 293 3.03 -15.11 -13.49
C TYR A 293 4.37 -15.84 -13.66
N GLN A 294 5.48 -15.10 -13.76
CA GLN A 294 6.80 -15.71 -14.00
C GLN A 294 7.27 -16.53 -12.79
N LEU A 295 7.09 -16.01 -11.57
CA LEU A 295 7.45 -16.73 -10.34
C LEU A 295 6.58 -17.97 -10.12
N SER A 296 5.27 -17.91 -10.36
CA SER A 296 4.40 -19.09 -10.27
C SER A 296 4.82 -20.20 -11.24
N ARG A 297 5.31 -19.84 -12.44
CA ARG A 297 5.90 -20.82 -13.37
C ARG A 297 7.25 -21.33 -12.90
N LEU A 298 8.08 -20.46 -12.31
CA LEU A 298 9.34 -20.88 -11.71
C LEU A 298 9.10 -21.88 -10.58
N THR A 299 8.13 -21.64 -9.70
CA THR A 299 7.86 -22.51 -8.53
C THR A 299 7.01 -23.73 -8.82
N HIS A 300 6.46 -23.87 -10.04
CA HIS A 300 5.56 -24.98 -10.39
C HIS A 300 6.22 -26.35 -10.20
N ASP A 301 7.48 -26.51 -10.64
CA ASP A 301 8.21 -27.78 -10.57
C ASP A 301 9.12 -27.91 -9.33
N GLY A 302 8.95 -27.05 -8.31
CA GLY A 302 9.79 -27.08 -7.10
C GLY A 302 10.20 -25.69 -6.58
N LYS A 303 10.80 -25.69 -5.39
CA LYS A 303 11.15 -24.48 -4.63
C LYS A 303 12.18 -23.62 -5.38
N ALA A 304 11.99 -22.30 -5.36
CA ALA A 304 12.95 -21.32 -5.82
C ALA A 304 13.60 -20.59 -4.64
N ARG A 305 14.74 -19.95 -4.86
CA ARG A 305 15.46 -19.11 -3.89
C ARG A 305 15.55 -17.68 -4.40
N GLY A 306 15.22 -16.70 -3.57
CA GLY A 306 15.41 -15.28 -3.86
C GLY A 306 16.87 -14.84 -3.70
N GLY A 307 17.19 -13.65 -4.21
CA GLY A 307 18.56 -13.09 -4.12
C GLY A 307 19.01 -12.72 -2.70
N ASP A 308 18.11 -12.64 -1.73
CA ASP A 308 18.39 -12.50 -0.29
C ASP A 308 18.40 -13.86 0.44
N GLY A 309 18.31 -14.96 -0.31
CA GLY A 309 18.30 -16.31 0.23
C GLY A 309 16.92 -16.83 0.61
N GLU A 310 15.85 -16.03 0.48
CA GLU A 310 14.49 -16.43 0.85
C GLU A 310 13.97 -17.61 0.01
N VAL A 311 13.26 -18.56 0.61
CA VAL A 311 12.67 -19.69 -0.13
C VAL A 311 11.28 -19.29 -0.63
N ILE A 312 11.06 -19.42 -1.94
CA ILE A 312 9.80 -19.14 -2.63
C ILE A 312 9.26 -20.46 -3.18
N ALA A 313 8.21 -21.00 -2.54
CA ALA A 313 7.61 -22.29 -2.90
C ALA A 313 6.09 -22.21 -3.07
N THR A 314 5.42 -21.33 -2.33
CA THR A 314 3.95 -21.26 -2.28
C THR A 314 3.41 -20.00 -2.97
N GLU A 315 2.12 -20.01 -3.33
CA GLU A 315 1.47 -18.85 -3.94
C GLU A 315 1.52 -17.58 -3.04
N PRO A 316 1.31 -17.66 -1.71
CA PRO A 316 1.52 -16.52 -0.81
C PRO A 316 2.93 -15.93 -0.89
N GLN A 317 3.97 -16.77 -0.90
CA GLN A 317 5.36 -16.32 -1.03
C GLN A 317 5.63 -15.66 -2.38
N VAL A 318 5.08 -16.21 -3.48
CA VAL A 318 5.13 -15.58 -4.80
C VAL A 318 4.49 -14.18 -4.79
N ARG A 319 3.32 -14.04 -4.13
CA ARG A 319 2.63 -12.75 -4.03
C ARG A 319 3.38 -11.75 -3.15
N ALA A 320 4.04 -12.22 -2.09
CA ALA A 320 4.91 -11.42 -1.22
C ALA A 320 6.14 -10.90 -1.99
N ALA A 321 6.87 -11.78 -2.67
CA ALA A 321 8.00 -11.41 -3.53
C ALA A 321 7.58 -10.40 -4.61
N ALA A 322 6.46 -10.65 -5.31
CA ALA A 322 5.92 -9.72 -6.30
C ALA A 322 5.55 -8.35 -5.71
N GLN A 323 5.07 -8.29 -4.47
CA GLN A 323 4.80 -7.04 -3.76
C GLN A 323 6.11 -6.31 -3.43
N ALA A 324 7.13 -7.02 -2.94
CA ALA A 324 8.44 -6.45 -2.63
C ALA A 324 9.13 -5.88 -3.89
N TRP A 325 9.00 -6.56 -5.03
CA TRP A 325 9.64 -6.16 -6.29
C TRP A 325 8.94 -4.99 -7.00
N SER A 326 7.67 -4.72 -6.67
CA SER A 326 6.81 -3.74 -7.37
C SER A 326 7.48 -2.37 -7.63
N LYS A 327 8.23 -1.84 -6.66
CA LYS A 327 8.93 -0.55 -6.79
C LYS A 327 10.18 -0.63 -7.70
N ALA A 328 10.80 -1.80 -7.79
CA ALA A 328 12.02 -2.01 -8.59
C ALA A 328 11.72 -2.14 -10.08
N LEU A 329 10.51 -2.55 -10.47
CA LEU A 329 10.13 -2.81 -11.87
C LEU A 329 10.25 -1.58 -12.77
N ARG A 330 10.06 -0.37 -12.22
CA ARG A 330 9.98 0.89 -12.99
C ARG A 330 9.06 0.76 -14.20
N SER A 331 7.91 0.11 -13.97
CA SER A 331 6.92 -0.23 -14.99
C SER A 331 6.42 1.01 -15.72
N PHE A 332 6.46 0.94 -17.05
CA PHE A 332 5.85 1.90 -17.95
C PHE A 332 4.75 1.21 -18.75
N SER A 333 3.52 1.67 -18.55
CA SER A 333 2.39 1.36 -19.42
C SER A 333 1.96 2.66 -20.09
N PRO A 334 2.04 2.76 -21.43
CA PRO A 334 1.44 3.89 -22.14
C PRO A 334 -0.06 3.97 -21.83
N ARG A 335 -0.57 5.20 -21.72
CA ARG A 335 -1.98 5.49 -21.48
C ARG A 335 -2.41 6.49 -22.53
N ASP A 336 -3.26 6.06 -23.44
CA ASP A 336 -3.74 6.88 -24.55
C ASP A 336 -5.14 7.40 -24.30
N THR A 337 -5.96 6.61 -23.61
CA THR A 337 -7.30 7.02 -23.19
C THR A 337 -7.52 6.79 -21.70
N MET A 338 -8.36 7.62 -21.11
CA MET A 338 -8.84 7.52 -19.73
C MET A 338 -10.36 7.32 -19.76
N HIS A 339 -10.85 6.31 -19.05
CA HIS A 339 -12.28 6.04 -18.88
C HIS A 339 -12.71 6.46 -17.48
N MET A 340 -13.66 7.40 -17.41
CA MET A 340 -14.25 7.85 -16.16
C MET A 340 -15.76 7.73 -16.16
N ILE A 341 -16.34 7.80 -14.97
CA ILE A 341 -17.78 7.90 -14.75
C ILE A 341 -18.09 9.08 -13.84
N LEU A 342 -19.18 9.77 -14.16
CA LEU A 342 -19.87 10.73 -13.30
C LEU A 342 -21.18 10.09 -12.86
N SER A 343 -21.44 10.00 -11.57
CA SER A 343 -22.63 9.32 -11.05
C SER A 343 -23.64 10.29 -10.45
N ALA A 344 -24.92 9.95 -10.58
CA ALA A 344 -26.04 10.54 -9.87
C ALA A 344 -27.00 9.42 -9.40
N LYS A 345 -27.79 9.68 -8.36
CA LYS A 345 -28.93 8.83 -7.97
C LYS A 345 -29.95 8.68 -9.10
N ALA A 346 -30.62 7.53 -9.12
CA ALA A 346 -31.80 7.29 -9.95
C ALA A 346 -32.88 8.34 -9.69
N GLY A 347 -33.67 8.66 -10.72
CA GLY A 347 -34.76 9.65 -10.65
C GLY A 347 -34.36 11.12 -10.79
N GLU A 348 -33.07 11.45 -10.89
CA GLU A 348 -32.61 12.80 -11.27
C GLU A 348 -32.90 13.12 -12.75
N ASP A 349 -32.92 14.39 -13.14
CA ASP A 349 -33.12 14.79 -14.54
C ASP A 349 -31.94 14.34 -15.42
N LYS A 350 -32.20 13.35 -16.27
CA LYS A 350 -31.25 12.77 -17.24
C LYS A 350 -30.65 13.83 -18.17
N ALA A 351 -31.47 14.76 -18.66
CA ALA A 351 -31.02 15.81 -19.56
C ALA A 351 -30.17 16.86 -18.82
N ALA A 352 -30.52 17.20 -17.57
CA ALA A 352 -29.69 18.03 -16.71
C ALA A 352 -28.33 17.38 -16.43
N LEU A 353 -28.28 16.08 -16.20
CA LEU A 353 -27.03 15.35 -15.98
C LEU A 353 -26.13 15.35 -17.23
N VAL A 354 -26.70 15.16 -18.41
CA VAL A 354 -25.98 15.29 -19.68
C VAL A 354 -25.43 16.71 -19.87
N ARG A 355 -26.22 17.76 -19.61
CA ARG A 355 -25.76 19.16 -19.68
C ARG A 355 -24.64 19.45 -18.67
N ALA A 356 -24.77 18.95 -17.44
CA ALA A 356 -23.75 19.11 -16.40
C ALA A 356 -22.45 18.40 -16.77
N ALA A 357 -22.53 17.17 -17.29
CA ALA A 357 -21.37 16.43 -17.77
C ALA A 357 -20.69 17.15 -18.93
N ARG A 358 -21.46 17.65 -19.92
CA ARG A 358 -20.91 18.45 -21.03
C ARG A 358 -20.11 19.65 -20.54
N GLY A 359 -20.72 20.50 -19.70
CA GLY A 359 -20.05 21.69 -19.16
C GLY A 359 -18.79 21.35 -18.36
N PHE A 360 -18.87 20.31 -17.52
CA PHE A 360 -17.74 19.78 -16.77
C PHE A 360 -16.58 19.33 -17.67
N LEU A 361 -16.87 18.61 -18.77
CA LEU A 361 -15.86 18.10 -19.67
C LEU A 361 -15.18 19.22 -20.46
N HIS A 362 -15.95 20.19 -20.96
CA HIS A 362 -15.38 21.34 -21.65
C HIS A 362 -14.52 22.24 -20.76
N GLU A 363 -14.87 22.38 -19.47
CA GLU A 363 -14.07 23.16 -18.53
C GLU A 363 -12.75 22.46 -18.17
N LEU A 364 -12.78 21.16 -17.91
CA LEU A 364 -11.59 20.43 -17.46
C LEU A 364 -10.69 19.91 -18.57
N PHE A 365 -11.24 19.66 -19.75
CA PHE A 365 -10.57 19.01 -20.86
C PHE A 365 -10.64 19.84 -22.16
N PRO A 366 -10.39 21.16 -22.14
CA PRO A 366 -10.56 22.01 -23.32
C PRO A 366 -9.64 21.60 -24.47
N GLU A 367 -8.41 21.17 -24.16
CA GLU A 367 -7.40 20.75 -25.16
C GLU A 367 -7.44 19.25 -25.46
N HIS A 368 -8.40 18.50 -24.92
CA HIS A 368 -8.44 17.04 -25.04
C HIS A 368 -9.71 16.58 -25.73
N LYS A 369 -9.55 15.65 -26.68
CA LYS A 369 -10.69 14.96 -27.29
C LYS A 369 -11.37 14.10 -26.24
N PHE A 370 -12.69 14.18 -26.16
CA PHE A 370 -13.51 13.32 -25.31
C PHE A 370 -14.78 12.89 -26.04
N ALA A 371 -15.37 11.81 -25.55
CA ALA A 371 -16.72 11.40 -25.91
C ALA A 371 -17.42 10.82 -24.67
N PHE A 372 -18.74 10.98 -24.58
CA PHE A 372 -19.50 10.55 -23.41
C PHE A 372 -20.91 10.12 -23.76
N ALA A 373 -21.51 9.29 -22.90
CA ALA A 373 -22.89 8.89 -22.99
C ALA A 373 -23.47 8.64 -21.58
N LEU A 374 -24.78 8.83 -21.44
CA LEU A 374 -25.53 8.48 -20.24
C LEU A 374 -25.95 7.00 -20.29
N HIS A 375 -25.69 6.26 -19.22
CA HIS A 375 -26.25 4.95 -18.93
C HIS A 375 -27.18 5.03 -17.73
N ASP A 376 -28.38 4.50 -17.90
CA ASP A 376 -29.41 4.30 -16.86
C ASP A 376 -29.68 2.80 -16.61
N ASP A 377 -28.83 1.91 -17.14
CA ASP A 377 -28.88 0.45 -16.92
C ASP A 377 -28.78 0.06 -15.43
N LYS A 378 -28.35 0.99 -14.58
CA LYS A 378 -28.25 0.88 -13.14
C LYS A 378 -29.30 1.68 -12.37
N GLU A 379 -30.34 2.17 -13.05
CA GLU A 379 -31.45 2.87 -12.41
C GLU A 379 -32.17 1.95 -11.39
N VAL A 380 -32.32 0.66 -11.72
CA VAL A 380 -32.84 -0.38 -10.80
C VAL A 380 -31.91 -0.59 -9.58
N ASP A 381 -30.60 -0.45 -9.78
CA ASP A 381 -29.58 -0.51 -8.73
C ASP A 381 -29.44 0.85 -7.99
N GLY A 382 -30.29 1.85 -8.31
CA GLY A 382 -30.42 3.13 -7.62
C GLY A 382 -29.59 4.28 -8.17
N HIS A 383 -28.89 4.12 -9.30
CA HIS A 383 -27.97 5.15 -9.83
C HIS A 383 -27.92 5.21 -11.37
N MET A 384 -27.70 6.40 -11.91
CA MET A 384 -27.39 6.64 -13.32
C MET A 384 -25.96 7.17 -13.48
N HIS A 385 -25.33 6.89 -14.62
CA HIS A 385 -23.91 7.17 -14.84
C HIS A 385 -23.65 7.78 -16.22
N VAL A 386 -22.92 8.89 -16.26
CA VAL A 386 -22.31 9.36 -17.51
C VAL A 386 -20.94 8.72 -17.64
N HIS A 387 -20.78 7.84 -18.62
CA HIS A 387 -19.48 7.30 -18.97
C HIS A 387 -18.76 8.23 -19.94
N VAL A 388 -17.48 8.46 -19.70
CA VAL A 388 -16.65 9.37 -20.49
C VAL A 388 -15.34 8.68 -20.86
N ILE A 389 -14.98 8.75 -22.14
CA ILE A 389 -13.64 8.44 -22.63
C ILE A 389 -12.93 9.75 -23.01
N VAL A 390 -11.71 9.94 -22.52
CA VAL A 390 -10.88 11.13 -22.78
C VAL A 390 -9.54 10.71 -23.35
N ALA A 391 -9.08 11.36 -24.42
CA ALA A 391 -7.71 11.23 -24.91
C ALA A 391 -6.73 11.82 -23.88
N VAL A 392 -5.80 11.00 -23.39
CA VAL A 392 -4.86 11.40 -22.33
C VAL A 392 -3.90 12.48 -22.82
N LYS A 393 -3.52 12.43 -24.09
CA LYS A 393 -2.69 13.46 -24.72
C LYS A 393 -3.62 14.49 -25.38
N GLY A 394 -3.44 15.76 -25.05
CA GLY A 394 -4.17 16.87 -25.64
C GLY A 394 -3.56 17.30 -26.98
N GLU A 395 -4.27 18.19 -27.67
CA GLU A 395 -3.82 18.80 -28.93
C GLU A 395 -2.59 19.70 -28.72
N ASP A 396 -2.46 20.28 -27.52
CA ASP A 396 -1.29 20.99 -27.01
C ASP A 396 -0.07 20.08 -26.72
N GLY A 397 -0.23 18.76 -26.89
CA GLY A 397 0.79 17.75 -26.62
C GLY A 397 0.95 17.39 -25.14
N GLN A 398 0.24 18.07 -24.23
CA GLN A 398 0.29 17.80 -22.80
C GLN A 398 -0.46 16.51 -22.47
N ARG A 399 -0.04 15.85 -21.38
CA ARG A 399 -0.62 14.56 -20.96
C ARG A 399 -1.31 14.69 -19.60
N LEU A 400 -2.55 14.20 -19.52
CA LEU A 400 -3.27 14.08 -18.26
C LEU A 400 -2.54 13.12 -17.31
N ARG A 401 -2.22 13.60 -16.12
CA ARG A 401 -1.65 12.82 -15.01
C ARG A 401 -2.41 13.10 -13.70
N PRO A 402 -3.72 12.80 -13.64
CA PRO A 402 -4.54 13.19 -12.51
C PRO A 402 -4.09 12.47 -11.24
N GLY A 403 -3.71 13.26 -10.24
CA GLY A 403 -3.43 12.82 -8.88
C GLY A 403 -4.65 12.99 -7.96
N PRO A 404 -4.53 12.63 -6.67
CA PRO A 404 -5.60 12.76 -5.70
C PRO A 404 -6.13 14.20 -5.51
N ALA A 405 -5.29 15.21 -5.75
CA ALA A 405 -5.69 16.61 -5.69
C ALA A 405 -6.57 16.99 -6.88
N ASP A 406 -6.19 16.60 -8.10
CA ASP A 406 -6.97 16.84 -9.31
C ASP A 406 -8.34 16.18 -9.22
N LEU A 407 -8.40 14.93 -8.76
CA LEU A 407 -9.69 14.24 -8.56
C LEU A 407 -10.58 14.88 -7.48
N ARG A 408 -10.00 15.59 -6.51
CA ARG A 408 -10.80 16.41 -5.57
C ARG A 408 -11.35 17.65 -6.28
N ASN A 409 -10.52 18.34 -7.08
CA ASN A 409 -10.94 19.49 -7.86
C ASN A 409 -12.04 19.11 -8.87
N TRP A 410 -11.86 18.02 -9.62
CA TRP A 410 -12.84 17.56 -10.59
C TRP A 410 -14.19 17.25 -9.93
N ARG A 411 -14.22 16.68 -8.73
CA ARG A 411 -15.49 16.51 -7.99
C ARG A 411 -16.17 17.84 -7.64
N ALA A 412 -15.40 18.87 -7.31
CA ALA A 412 -15.93 20.21 -7.03
C ALA A 412 -16.48 20.87 -8.29
N VAL A 413 -15.76 20.78 -9.41
CA VAL A 413 -16.22 21.27 -10.72
C VAL A 413 -17.48 20.53 -11.16
N TYR A 414 -17.51 19.19 -11.05
CA TYR A 414 -18.70 18.40 -11.37
C TYR A 414 -19.91 18.83 -10.51
N ALA A 415 -19.74 18.99 -9.20
CA ALA A 415 -20.81 19.45 -8.33
C ALA A 415 -21.33 20.84 -8.73
N THR A 416 -20.44 21.76 -9.12
CA THR A 416 -20.79 23.10 -9.57
C THR A 416 -21.65 23.05 -10.84
N HIS A 417 -21.19 22.32 -11.86
CA HIS A 417 -21.96 22.13 -13.10
C HIS A 417 -23.29 21.43 -12.86
N ALA A 418 -23.33 20.44 -11.97
CA ALA A 418 -24.57 19.75 -11.60
C ALA A 418 -25.58 20.70 -10.94
N GLN A 419 -25.13 21.53 -9.99
CA GLN A 419 -25.99 22.51 -9.31
C GLN A 419 -26.54 23.57 -10.26
N GLN A 420 -25.75 24.04 -11.22
CA GLN A 420 -26.19 24.98 -12.25
C GLN A 420 -27.30 24.39 -13.14
N GLN A 421 -27.36 23.06 -13.27
CA GLN A 421 -28.42 22.36 -13.99
C GLN A 421 -29.57 21.91 -13.08
N GLY A 422 -29.59 22.36 -11.81
CA GLY A 422 -30.65 22.04 -10.86
C GLY A 422 -30.52 20.68 -10.16
N LEU A 423 -29.43 19.95 -10.39
CA LEU A 423 -29.20 18.66 -9.75
C LEU A 423 -28.75 18.84 -8.29
N LYS A 424 -29.30 18.02 -7.40
CA LYS A 424 -28.97 18.08 -5.97
C LYS A 424 -27.66 17.37 -5.66
N ILE A 425 -26.54 17.83 -6.22
CA ILE A 425 -25.21 17.20 -6.06
C ILE A 425 -24.24 18.18 -5.36
N VAL A 426 -23.49 17.71 -4.37
CA VAL A 426 -22.53 18.52 -3.61
C VAL A 426 -21.18 17.82 -3.44
N ALA A 427 -20.08 18.55 -3.60
CA ALA A 427 -18.75 18.01 -3.39
C ALA A 427 -18.42 17.93 -1.89
N THR A 428 -18.24 16.70 -1.38
CA THR A 428 -17.79 16.46 0.00
C THR A 428 -16.72 15.39 0.03
N SER A 429 -15.84 15.45 1.02
CA SER A 429 -14.84 14.41 1.25
C SER A 429 -15.34 13.36 2.24
N ALA A 430 -14.78 12.15 2.19
CA ALA A 430 -15.06 11.13 3.19
C ALA A 430 -14.63 11.57 4.61
N ALA A 431 -13.58 12.40 4.73
CA ALA A 431 -13.16 12.96 6.02
C ALA A 431 -14.19 13.97 6.54
N TYR A 432 -14.69 14.85 5.66
CA TYR A 432 -15.74 15.83 5.99
C TYR A 432 -17.02 15.16 6.51
N ARG A 433 -17.33 13.95 6.05
CA ARG A 433 -18.50 13.18 6.52
C ARG A 433 -18.15 12.13 7.58
N ALA A 434 -16.89 12.09 8.07
CA ALA A 434 -16.33 11.01 8.86
C ALA A 434 -16.68 9.59 8.36
N SER A 435 -16.89 9.43 7.05
CA SER A 435 -17.36 8.19 6.42
C SER A 435 -16.18 7.30 6.04
N SER A 436 -16.33 6.00 6.24
CA SER A 436 -15.34 5.00 5.85
C SER A 436 -15.23 4.85 4.32
N GLN A 437 -14.18 4.16 3.88
CA GLN A 437 -14.02 3.83 2.46
C GLN A 437 -15.07 2.80 2.03
N SER A 438 -15.67 3.02 0.85
CA SER A 438 -16.59 2.07 0.23
C SER A 438 -15.83 0.89 -0.41
N TYR A 439 -16.55 -0.18 -0.76
CA TYR A 439 -16.00 -1.33 -1.49
C TYR A 439 -16.02 -1.10 -3.00
N GLY A 440 -15.14 -1.82 -3.72
CA GLY A 440 -15.04 -1.69 -5.18
C GLY A 440 -15.93 -2.69 -5.94
N PRO A 441 -16.18 -2.46 -7.25
CA PRO A 441 -16.86 -3.43 -8.11
C PRO A 441 -16.16 -4.80 -8.15
N ARG A 442 -14.84 -4.83 -7.93
CA ARG A 442 -14.08 -6.08 -7.84
C ARG A 442 -14.46 -6.89 -6.61
N ASP A 443 -14.65 -6.25 -5.46
CA ASP A 443 -15.07 -6.94 -4.23
C ASP A 443 -16.46 -7.55 -4.41
N LYS A 444 -17.38 -6.76 -4.99
CA LYS A 444 -18.71 -7.23 -5.37
C LYS A 444 -18.62 -8.42 -6.32
N ALA A 445 -17.86 -8.31 -7.40
CA ALA A 445 -17.70 -9.39 -8.37
C ALA A 445 -17.09 -10.67 -7.77
N ILE A 446 -16.13 -10.56 -6.84
CA ILE A 446 -15.56 -11.71 -6.14
C ILE A 446 -16.63 -12.45 -5.33
N VAL A 447 -17.44 -11.71 -4.57
CA VAL A 447 -18.50 -12.30 -3.74
C VAL A 447 -19.64 -12.83 -4.61
N ASP A 448 -20.09 -12.06 -5.59
CA ASP A 448 -21.16 -12.44 -6.51
C ASP A 448 -20.78 -13.73 -7.27
N VAL A 449 -19.55 -13.86 -7.79
CA VAL A 449 -19.10 -15.07 -8.50
C VAL A 449 -18.98 -16.27 -7.56
N ALA A 450 -18.58 -16.05 -6.30
CA ALA A 450 -18.50 -17.12 -5.31
C ALA A 450 -19.88 -17.63 -4.88
N GLU A 451 -20.87 -16.76 -4.79
CA GLU A 451 -22.24 -17.09 -4.35
C GLU A 451 -23.14 -17.51 -5.51
N ARG A 452 -22.93 -16.91 -6.68
CA ARG A 452 -23.67 -17.15 -7.92
C ARG A 452 -22.68 -17.32 -9.08
N PRO A 453 -22.15 -18.54 -9.25
CA PRO A 453 -21.22 -18.86 -10.33
C PRO A 453 -21.79 -18.49 -11.70
N ARG A 454 -20.94 -18.04 -12.62
CA ARG A 454 -21.39 -17.56 -13.94
C ARG A 454 -21.86 -18.73 -14.81
N ALA A 455 -22.94 -18.49 -15.54
CA ALA A 455 -23.49 -19.44 -16.51
C ALA A 455 -22.40 -19.92 -17.49
N GLY A 456 -22.22 -21.24 -17.63
CA GLY A 456 -21.22 -21.87 -18.48
C GLY A 456 -19.79 -21.89 -17.93
N ARG A 457 -19.53 -21.38 -16.72
CA ARG A 457 -18.24 -21.45 -16.00
C ARG A 457 -18.38 -21.85 -14.53
N GLU A 458 -19.49 -22.48 -14.18
CA GLU A 458 -19.89 -22.75 -12.80
C GLU A 458 -18.84 -23.60 -12.06
N ALA A 459 -18.38 -24.69 -12.69
CA ALA A 459 -17.38 -25.58 -12.11
C ALA A 459 -16.04 -24.85 -11.83
N GLN A 460 -15.60 -24.00 -12.77
CA GLN A 460 -14.35 -23.24 -12.62
C GLN A 460 -14.46 -22.17 -11.53
N ASP A 461 -15.59 -21.45 -11.49
CA ASP A 461 -15.84 -20.41 -10.51
C ASP A 461 -15.95 -21.00 -9.09
N ARG A 462 -16.64 -22.14 -8.93
CA ARG A 462 -16.72 -22.89 -7.67
C ARG A 462 -15.34 -23.41 -7.24
N ALA A 463 -14.59 -24.04 -8.15
CA ALA A 463 -13.26 -24.54 -7.87
C ALA A 463 -12.31 -23.40 -7.44
N TYR A 464 -12.38 -22.24 -8.12
CA TYR A 464 -11.59 -21.08 -7.76
C TYR A 464 -11.96 -20.53 -6.37
N ALA A 465 -13.26 -20.39 -6.07
CA ALA A 465 -13.73 -19.90 -4.78
C ALA A 465 -13.34 -20.86 -3.63
N LYS A 466 -13.48 -22.18 -3.85
CA LYS A 466 -13.08 -23.24 -2.91
C LYS A 466 -11.57 -23.26 -2.68
N ALA A 467 -10.76 -23.03 -3.71
CA ALA A 467 -9.31 -22.93 -3.59
C ALA A 467 -8.84 -21.61 -2.94
N ASN A 468 -9.66 -20.55 -2.97
CA ASN A 468 -9.28 -19.21 -2.51
C ASN A 468 -10.28 -18.62 -1.48
N PRO A 469 -10.58 -19.32 -0.37
CA PRO A 469 -11.58 -18.87 0.60
C PRO A 469 -11.22 -17.51 1.21
N HIS A 470 -9.92 -17.28 1.45
CA HIS A 470 -9.40 -16.02 1.99
C HIS A 470 -9.69 -14.80 1.09
N VAL A 471 -9.73 -14.96 -0.23
CA VAL A 471 -10.02 -13.85 -1.16
C VAL A 471 -11.48 -13.43 -1.05
N VAL A 472 -12.37 -14.42 -1.02
CA VAL A 472 -13.81 -14.23 -0.88
C VAL A 472 -14.13 -13.61 0.48
N GLU A 473 -13.55 -14.15 1.56
CA GLU A 473 -13.80 -13.66 2.90
C GLU A 473 -13.27 -12.23 3.10
N LYS A 474 -12.07 -11.91 2.61
CA LYS A 474 -11.57 -10.52 2.64
C LYS A 474 -12.45 -9.57 1.83
N ALA A 475 -13.04 -10.02 0.72
CA ALA A 475 -14.00 -9.21 -0.04
C ALA A 475 -15.31 -9.00 0.75
N ARG A 476 -15.85 -10.04 1.38
CA ARG A 476 -17.02 -9.95 2.28
C ARG A 476 -16.78 -8.99 3.43
N GLN A 477 -15.64 -9.09 4.11
CA GLN A 477 -15.27 -8.20 5.20
C GLN A 477 -15.20 -6.74 4.74
N ARG A 478 -14.62 -6.45 3.55
CA ARG A 478 -14.61 -5.09 2.99
C ARG A 478 -16.01 -4.56 2.69
N ILE A 479 -16.88 -5.40 2.11
CA ILE A 479 -18.28 -5.05 1.84
C ILE A 479 -19.02 -4.77 3.16
N GLN A 480 -18.90 -5.65 4.15
CA GLN A 480 -19.56 -5.48 5.45
C GLN A 480 -19.06 -4.25 6.19
N ARG A 481 -17.74 -4.01 6.20
CA ARG A 481 -17.16 -2.79 6.78
C ARG A 481 -17.74 -1.54 6.14
N ALA A 482 -17.84 -1.50 4.81
CA ALA A 482 -18.42 -0.37 4.10
C ALA A 482 -19.93 -0.20 4.37
N ARG A 483 -20.69 -1.29 4.55
CA ARG A 483 -22.11 -1.28 4.93
C ARG A 483 -22.33 -0.74 6.35
N ILE A 484 -21.52 -1.18 7.31
CA ILE A 484 -21.53 -0.68 8.70
C ILE A 484 -21.12 0.79 8.73
N ASN A 485 -20.24 1.20 7.80
CA ASN A 485 -19.67 2.53 7.72
C ASN A 485 -19.08 3.00 9.07
N PRO A 486 -18.02 2.37 9.60
CA PRO A 486 -17.41 2.78 10.86
C PRO A 486 -16.84 4.21 10.77
N VAL A 487 -16.72 4.89 11.90
CA VAL A 487 -16.21 6.27 11.95
C VAL A 487 -14.80 6.30 11.37
N ARG A 488 -14.57 7.19 10.41
CA ARG A 488 -13.25 7.36 9.82
C ARG A 488 -12.32 8.03 10.83
N LEU A 489 -11.15 7.44 11.03
CA LEU A 489 -10.09 7.98 11.88
C LEU A 489 -9.13 8.83 11.02
N PRO A 490 -9.04 10.16 11.21
CA PRO A 490 -8.11 11.01 10.47
C PRO A 490 -6.65 10.69 10.80
N GLU A 491 -5.80 10.57 9.78
CA GLU A 491 -4.36 10.28 9.96
C GLU A 491 -3.45 11.44 9.57
N THR A 492 -4.03 12.48 8.97
CA THR A 492 -3.28 13.65 8.48
C THR A 492 -4.00 14.92 8.90
N GLY A 493 -3.25 16.02 9.06
CA GLY A 493 -3.83 17.34 9.37
C GLY A 493 -4.92 17.76 8.37
N SER A 494 -4.75 17.45 7.07
CA SER A 494 -5.78 17.74 6.06
C SER A 494 -7.11 17.00 6.27
N GLN A 495 -7.06 15.74 6.74
CA GLN A 495 -8.26 14.96 7.04
C GLN A 495 -8.90 15.45 8.34
N LEU A 496 -8.09 15.81 9.33
CA LEU A 496 -8.56 16.35 10.60
C LEU A 496 -9.26 17.71 10.39
N ALA A 497 -8.67 18.60 9.59
CA ALA A 497 -9.26 19.88 9.23
C ALA A 497 -10.61 19.70 8.51
N ALA A 498 -10.70 18.77 7.55
CA ALA A 498 -11.95 18.49 6.86
C ALA A 498 -13.04 17.94 7.81
N ALA A 499 -12.70 17.09 8.77
CA ALA A 499 -13.65 16.63 9.79
C ALA A 499 -14.09 17.77 10.71
N GLY A 500 -13.18 18.69 11.06
CA GLY A 500 -13.48 19.89 11.85
C GLY A 500 -14.41 20.86 11.13
N GLU A 501 -14.19 21.06 9.83
CA GLU A 501 -15.09 21.82 8.96
C GLU A 501 -16.48 21.19 8.92
N GLY A 502 -16.56 19.87 8.69
CA GLY A 502 -17.83 19.15 8.72
C GLY A 502 -18.56 19.29 10.05
N LEU A 503 -17.86 19.23 11.19
CA LEU A 503 -18.48 19.37 12.50
C LEU A 503 -19.12 20.74 12.67
N ARG A 504 -18.38 21.81 12.34
CA ARG A 504 -18.90 23.19 12.42
C ARG A 504 -20.12 23.38 11.55
N ASP A 505 -20.08 22.88 10.32
CA ASP A 505 -21.20 23.03 9.38
C ASP A 505 -22.45 22.28 9.87
N TRP A 506 -22.29 21.05 10.39
CA TRP A 506 -23.42 20.30 10.95
C TRP A 506 -23.95 20.88 12.27
N GLN A 507 -23.11 21.52 13.08
CA GLN A 507 -23.54 22.29 14.24
C GLN A 507 -24.38 23.49 13.83
N ALA A 508 -23.99 24.22 12.76
CA ALA A 508 -24.79 25.30 12.21
C ALA A 508 -26.15 24.80 11.69
N VAL A 509 -26.19 23.63 11.03
CA VAL A 509 -27.45 22.98 10.64
C VAL A 509 -28.30 22.64 11.85
N ALA A 510 -27.74 22.10 12.93
CA ALA A 510 -28.48 21.79 14.16
C ALA A 510 -29.00 23.06 14.85
N GLN A 511 -28.27 24.17 14.81
CA GLN A 511 -28.74 25.45 15.34
C GLN A 511 -29.93 25.99 14.52
N ALA A 512 -29.84 25.93 13.19
CA ALA A 512 -30.91 26.39 12.31
C ALA A 512 -32.12 25.44 12.28
N GLN A 513 -31.89 24.14 12.45
CA GLN A 513 -32.90 23.08 12.38
C GLN A 513 -32.69 22.06 13.52
N PRO A 514 -33.09 22.39 14.77
CA PRO A 514 -32.81 21.56 15.95
C PRO A 514 -33.29 20.11 15.87
N ASN A 515 -34.38 19.87 15.15
CA ASN A 515 -35.00 18.56 15.01
C ASN A 515 -34.57 17.80 13.74
N HIS A 516 -33.54 18.27 13.01
CA HIS A 516 -33.10 17.60 11.79
C HIS A 516 -32.47 16.23 12.12
N PRO A 517 -33.04 15.10 11.66
CA PRO A 517 -32.69 13.76 12.15
C PRO A 517 -31.24 13.37 11.87
N ALA A 518 -30.64 13.88 10.78
CA ALA A 518 -29.25 13.58 10.44
C ALA A 518 -28.22 14.42 11.23
N ALA A 519 -28.60 15.59 11.77
CA ALA A 519 -27.63 16.53 12.32
C ALA A 519 -26.96 15.97 13.58
N ALA A 520 -27.74 15.42 14.51
CA ALA A 520 -27.23 14.77 15.71
C ALA A 520 -26.29 13.59 15.39
N GLN A 521 -26.64 12.79 14.38
CA GLN A 521 -25.83 11.64 13.95
C GLN A 521 -24.47 12.09 13.38
N TYR A 522 -24.46 13.09 12.50
CA TYR A 522 -23.22 13.61 11.94
C TYR A 522 -22.35 14.31 12.98
N ILE A 523 -22.94 15.10 13.88
CA ILE A 523 -22.22 15.75 14.99
C ILE A 523 -21.54 14.69 15.87
N ALA A 524 -22.28 13.69 16.35
CA ALA A 524 -21.72 12.63 17.20
C ALA A 524 -20.56 11.90 16.50
N ARG A 525 -20.75 11.57 15.22
CA ARG A 525 -19.75 10.88 14.40
C ARG A 525 -18.50 11.71 14.16
N LEU A 526 -18.66 12.99 13.83
CA LEU A 526 -17.56 13.91 13.56
C LEU A 526 -16.79 14.26 14.84
N THR A 527 -17.47 14.34 15.99
CA THR A 527 -16.82 14.48 17.30
C THR A 527 -15.90 13.29 17.60
N GLN A 528 -16.36 12.05 17.41
CA GLN A 528 -15.52 10.85 17.55
C GLN A 528 -14.32 10.85 16.57
N SER A 529 -14.57 11.28 15.32
CA SER A 529 -13.54 11.39 14.28
C SER A 529 -12.46 12.42 14.65
N LEU A 530 -12.85 13.58 15.18
CA LEU A 530 -11.93 14.61 15.63
C LEU A 530 -11.11 14.19 16.86
N ALA A 531 -11.75 13.57 17.85
CA ALA A 531 -11.08 13.11 19.06
C ALA A 531 -9.97 12.09 18.73
N SER A 532 -10.30 11.05 17.94
CA SER A 532 -9.29 10.09 17.45
C SER A 532 -8.24 10.76 16.56
N GLY A 533 -8.66 11.61 15.65
CA GLY A 533 -7.78 12.22 14.65
C GLY A 533 -6.72 13.13 15.26
N LYS A 534 -7.06 13.91 16.30
CA LYS A 534 -6.08 14.75 17.01
C LYS A 534 -4.92 13.89 17.53
N ILE A 535 -5.25 12.80 18.22
CA ILE A 535 -4.25 11.88 18.80
C ILE A 535 -3.43 11.20 17.71
N LEU A 536 -4.08 10.66 16.67
CA LEU A 536 -3.37 9.97 15.59
C LEU A 536 -2.46 10.90 14.79
N VAL A 537 -2.87 12.15 14.55
CA VAL A 537 -2.04 13.14 13.88
C VAL A 537 -0.83 13.51 14.74
N SER A 538 -1.03 13.76 16.04
CA SER A 538 0.07 14.03 16.97
C SER A 538 1.04 12.85 17.06
N LEU A 539 0.56 11.63 17.27
CA LEU A 539 1.39 10.41 17.27
C LEU A 539 2.18 10.24 15.97
N ASN A 540 1.54 10.55 14.82
CA ASN A 540 2.24 10.52 13.54
C ASN A 540 3.32 11.59 13.40
N GLN A 541 3.17 12.74 14.04
CA GLN A 541 4.21 13.78 14.11
C GLN A 541 5.36 13.31 15.00
N TYR A 542 5.07 12.79 16.20
CA TYR A 542 6.09 12.19 17.09
C TYR A 542 6.89 11.10 16.37
N ARG A 543 6.21 10.17 15.68
CA ARG A 543 6.86 9.11 14.91
C ARG A 543 7.81 9.64 13.83
N LYS A 544 7.53 10.81 13.26
CA LYS A 544 8.33 11.44 12.18
C LYS A 544 9.41 12.37 12.71
N ALA A 545 9.23 12.93 13.90
CA ALA A 545 10.22 13.78 14.54
C ALA A 545 11.40 12.90 14.97
N SER A 546 12.54 13.04 14.28
CA SER A 546 13.81 12.41 14.67
C SER A 546 14.43 13.03 15.92
N ASN A 547 13.82 14.08 16.47
CA ASN A 547 14.40 14.94 17.51
C ASN A 547 13.76 14.70 18.87
N MET A 548 13.85 13.48 19.40
CA MET A 548 13.72 13.23 20.86
C MET A 548 15.11 13.18 21.52
N ALA A 549 16.18 13.60 20.82
CA ALA A 549 17.54 13.58 21.36
C ALA A 549 17.71 14.52 22.57
N ASP A 550 17.00 15.65 22.55
CA ASP A 550 17.15 16.74 23.53
C ASP A 550 16.18 16.65 24.72
N ALA A 551 15.13 15.83 24.63
CA ALA A 551 14.19 15.62 25.74
C ALA A 551 14.76 14.63 26.76
N THR A 552 14.55 14.91 28.05
CA THR A 552 14.97 14.00 29.13
C THR A 552 14.03 12.79 29.24
N ALA A 553 14.49 11.69 29.83
CA ALA A 553 13.65 10.52 30.05
C ALA A 553 12.43 10.83 30.95
N ALA A 554 12.58 11.75 31.91
CA ALA A 554 11.49 12.21 32.77
C ALA A 554 10.41 12.94 31.95
N GLU A 555 10.81 13.87 31.08
CA GLU A 555 9.89 14.57 30.17
C GLU A 555 9.23 13.61 29.18
N MET A 556 9.95 12.61 28.68
CA MET A 556 9.39 11.58 27.82
C MET A 556 8.34 10.72 28.54
N ARG A 557 8.56 10.37 29.82
CA ARG A 557 7.56 9.65 30.65
C ARG A 557 6.30 10.47 30.88
N GLU A 558 6.44 11.75 31.19
CA GLU A 558 5.32 12.67 31.36
C GLU A 558 4.51 12.78 30.06
N ASN A 559 5.19 13.00 28.92
CA ASN A 559 4.55 13.03 27.60
C ASN A 559 3.83 11.71 27.26
N LEU A 560 4.45 10.56 27.54
CA LEU A 560 3.83 9.25 27.29
C LEU A 560 2.59 9.04 28.16
N LYS A 561 2.61 9.47 29.42
CA LYS A 561 1.46 9.44 30.32
C LYS A 561 0.33 10.29 29.76
N ASP A 562 0.61 11.53 29.36
CA ASP A 562 -0.39 12.44 28.78
C ASP A 562 -1.01 11.87 27.50
N ILE A 563 -0.20 11.26 26.63
CA ILE A 563 -0.67 10.58 25.43
C ILE A 563 -1.54 9.38 25.79
N SER A 564 -1.17 8.60 26.79
CA SER A 564 -1.93 7.42 27.26
C SER A 564 -3.29 7.82 27.80
N GLU A 565 -3.35 8.86 28.62
CA GLU A 565 -4.60 9.44 29.13
C GLU A 565 -5.48 9.96 27.98
N ALA A 566 -4.90 10.67 27.02
CA ALA A 566 -5.62 11.14 25.84
C ALA A 566 -6.19 9.97 25.01
N VAL A 567 -5.42 8.90 24.80
CA VAL A 567 -5.88 7.68 24.13
C VAL A 567 -7.03 7.03 24.88
N ALA A 568 -6.93 6.89 26.20
CA ALA A 568 -7.98 6.33 27.03
C ALA A 568 -9.28 7.15 26.95
N LEU A 569 -9.19 8.48 27.05
CA LEU A 569 -10.32 9.40 26.94
C LEU A 569 -10.98 9.32 25.56
N ALA A 570 -10.20 9.33 24.48
CA ALA A 570 -10.75 9.19 23.13
C ALA A 570 -11.38 7.81 22.90
N ALA A 571 -10.75 6.73 23.38
CA ALA A 571 -11.32 5.39 23.28
C ALA A 571 -12.61 5.23 24.11
N GLY A 572 -12.77 5.99 25.19
CA GLY A 572 -13.96 6.00 26.05
C GLY A 572 -15.23 6.50 25.35
N VAL A 573 -15.09 7.43 24.39
CA VAL A 573 -16.23 7.97 23.63
C VAL A 573 -16.54 7.19 22.34
N MET A 574 -15.82 6.09 22.08
CA MET A 574 -15.98 5.26 20.88
C MET A 574 -16.62 3.91 21.20
N GLY A 575 -17.44 3.41 20.28
CA GLY A 575 -18.05 2.08 20.38
C GLY A 575 -17.54 1.07 19.34
N GLY A 576 -17.69 -0.22 19.66
CA GLY A 576 -17.56 -1.34 18.73
C GLY A 576 -16.27 -1.35 17.90
N ALA A 577 -16.40 -1.58 16.59
CA ALA A 577 -15.28 -1.71 15.66
C ALA A 577 -14.40 -0.45 15.55
N THR A 578 -14.97 0.75 15.75
CA THR A 578 -14.23 2.02 15.71
C THR A 578 -13.22 2.10 16.85
N LYS A 579 -13.65 1.74 18.08
CA LYS A 579 -12.78 1.72 19.27
C LYS A 579 -11.62 0.76 19.09
N MET A 580 -11.91 -0.47 18.63
CA MET A 580 -10.88 -1.48 18.37
C MET A 580 -9.87 -1.03 17.32
N GLU A 581 -10.33 -0.40 16.23
CA GLU A 581 -9.46 0.14 15.19
C GLU A 581 -8.56 1.27 15.71
N PHE A 582 -9.13 2.19 16.50
CA PHE A 582 -8.38 3.28 17.10
C PHE A 582 -7.27 2.76 18.01
N LEU A 583 -7.60 1.88 18.96
CA LEU A 583 -6.64 1.27 19.88
C LEU A 583 -5.54 0.51 19.14
N ARG A 584 -5.89 -0.26 18.09
CA ARG A 584 -4.91 -0.98 17.28
C ARG A 584 -3.92 -0.02 16.60
N ARG A 585 -4.38 1.13 16.10
CA ARG A 585 -3.53 2.11 15.42
C ARG A 585 -2.61 2.86 16.37
N THR A 586 -3.04 3.10 17.61
CA THR A 586 -2.23 3.82 18.61
C THR A 586 -1.21 2.89 19.27
N ALA A 587 -1.56 1.62 19.51
CA ALA A 587 -0.75 0.65 20.25
C ALA A 587 0.72 0.61 19.80
N ALA A 588 1.00 0.31 18.53
CA ALA A 588 2.37 0.18 18.03
C ALA A 588 3.22 1.45 18.17
N THR A 589 2.60 2.64 18.13
CA THR A 589 3.34 3.90 18.31
C THR A 589 3.59 4.19 19.79
N MET A 590 2.61 3.91 20.65
CA MET A 590 2.78 4.05 22.10
C MET A 590 3.83 3.10 22.65
N GLU A 591 3.83 1.85 22.20
CA GLU A 591 4.86 0.85 22.47
C GLU A 591 6.24 1.36 22.09
N LYS A 592 6.40 1.86 20.85
CA LYS A 592 7.67 2.44 20.42
C LYS A 592 8.12 3.61 21.32
N LEU A 593 7.20 4.48 21.73
CA LEU A 593 7.52 5.62 22.59
C LEU A 593 7.94 5.15 24.00
N ALA A 594 7.27 4.15 24.56
CA ALA A 594 7.65 3.54 25.85
C ALA A 594 9.08 3.00 25.82
N ILE A 595 9.40 2.18 24.81
CA ILE A 595 10.74 1.61 24.62
C ILE A 595 11.79 2.72 24.47
N GLN A 596 11.53 3.74 23.67
CA GLN A 596 12.46 4.87 23.51
C GLN A 596 12.68 5.64 24.82
N THR A 597 11.64 5.77 25.63
CA THR A 597 11.67 6.48 26.92
C THR A 597 12.53 5.72 27.92
N ASP A 598 12.37 4.41 27.99
CA ASP A 598 13.16 3.59 28.90
C ASP A 598 14.62 3.45 28.46
N LEU A 599 14.88 3.34 27.15
CA LEU A 599 16.24 3.42 26.62
C LEU A 599 16.92 4.75 26.95
N LYS A 600 16.20 5.87 26.86
CA LYS A 600 16.70 7.20 27.22
C LYS A 600 17.01 7.29 28.71
N ALA A 601 16.16 6.71 29.56
CA ALA A 601 16.40 6.67 31.01
C ALA A 601 17.67 5.90 31.36
N ASN A 602 17.92 4.79 30.68
CA ASN A 602 19.12 3.97 30.88
C ASN A 602 20.37 4.70 30.37
N GLN A 603 20.27 5.44 29.25
CA GLN A 603 21.35 6.30 28.77
C GLN A 603 21.68 7.42 29.78
N GLU A 604 20.67 8.08 30.35
CA GLU A 604 20.84 9.18 31.31
C GLU A 604 21.40 8.71 32.66
N SER A 605 21.09 7.49 33.09
CA SER A 605 21.67 6.88 34.28
C SER A 605 23.11 6.39 34.09
N GLY A 606 23.69 6.57 32.88
CA GLY A 606 25.05 6.16 32.56
C GLY A 606 25.21 4.67 32.27
N GLN A 607 24.11 3.91 32.15
CA GLN A 607 24.14 2.50 31.76
C GLN A 607 24.30 2.36 30.25
N THR A 608 25.52 2.07 29.79
CA THR A 608 25.82 1.82 28.36
C THR A 608 25.65 0.36 27.96
N HIS A 609 25.35 -0.52 28.91
CA HIS A 609 25.10 -1.95 28.72
C HIS A 609 23.89 -2.35 29.56
N MET A 610 22.89 -2.97 28.92
CA MET A 610 21.73 -3.54 29.61
C MET A 610 21.94 -5.04 29.78
N SER A 611 21.70 -5.56 30.98
CA SER A 611 21.67 -7.01 31.22
C SER A 611 20.46 -7.67 30.56
N GLU A 612 20.52 -8.98 30.35
CA GLU A 612 19.39 -9.77 29.82
C GLU A 612 18.10 -9.62 30.64
N ASP A 613 18.26 -9.57 31.96
CA ASP A 613 17.15 -9.43 32.90
C ASP A 613 16.58 -8.00 32.91
N GLU A 614 17.41 -6.98 32.70
CA GLU A 614 16.94 -5.58 32.52
C GLU A 614 16.22 -5.40 31.18
N VAL A 615 16.69 -6.05 30.10
CA VAL A 615 15.95 -6.12 28.83
C VAL A 615 14.62 -6.85 29.02
N ARG A 616 14.59 -7.92 29.82
CA ARG A 616 13.38 -8.67 30.19
C ARG A 616 12.41 -7.86 31.05
N GLN A 617 12.90 -6.99 31.94
CA GLN A 617 12.07 -6.08 32.73
C GLN A 617 11.52 -4.91 31.91
N LEU A 618 12.33 -4.32 31.01
CA LEU A 618 11.89 -3.28 30.06
C LEU A 618 10.74 -3.78 29.17
N LEU A 619 10.83 -5.06 28.79
CA LEU A 619 9.87 -5.75 27.95
C LEU A 619 8.79 -6.48 28.75
N GLY A 620 8.79 -6.49 30.08
CA GLY A 620 7.90 -7.34 30.91
C GLY A 620 6.39 -7.19 30.59
N PRO A 621 5.83 -5.97 30.58
CA PRO A 621 4.45 -5.73 30.15
C PRO A 621 4.19 -6.07 28.66
N HIS A 622 5.23 -6.05 27.83
CA HIS A 622 5.16 -6.38 26.40
C HIS A 622 5.26 -7.88 26.15
N ALA A 623 6.07 -8.60 26.94
CA ALA A 623 6.10 -10.05 27.04
C ALA A 623 4.72 -10.55 27.45
N ASP A 624 4.11 -9.93 28.47
CA ASP A 624 2.75 -10.25 28.90
C ASP A 624 1.71 -9.98 27.79
N ALA A 625 1.85 -8.89 27.03
CA ALA A 625 0.98 -8.57 25.90
C ALA A 625 1.16 -9.52 24.70
N LEU A 626 2.40 -9.94 24.40
CA LEU A 626 2.70 -10.93 23.37
C LEU A 626 2.21 -12.32 23.78
N ILE A 627 2.38 -12.71 25.03
CA ILE A 627 1.84 -13.94 25.60
C ILE A 627 0.31 -13.91 25.55
N ALA A 628 -0.32 -12.80 25.94
CA ALA A 628 -1.77 -12.64 25.84
C ALA A 628 -2.25 -12.72 24.38
N ARG A 629 -1.55 -12.08 23.45
CA ARG A 629 -1.84 -12.12 22.02
C ARG A 629 -1.64 -13.52 21.42
N ALA A 630 -0.60 -14.22 21.83
CA ALA A 630 -0.34 -15.60 21.41
C ALA A 630 -1.44 -16.54 21.93
N ARG A 631 -1.91 -16.35 23.16
CA ARG A 631 -3.06 -17.08 23.73
C ARG A 631 -4.39 -16.73 23.03
N GLU A 632 -4.58 -15.49 22.59
CA GLU A 632 -5.74 -15.11 21.76
C GLU A 632 -5.73 -15.82 20.40
N ILE A 633 -4.54 -15.90 19.78
CA ILE A 633 -4.33 -16.60 18.50
C ILE A 633 -4.54 -18.10 18.71
N GLU A 634 -3.93 -18.71 19.71
CA GLU A 634 -4.15 -20.10 20.13
C GLU A 634 -5.65 -20.40 20.26
N ALA A 635 -6.38 -19.60 21.05
CA ALA A 635 -7.81 -19.80 21.23
C ALA A 635 -8.61 -19.62 19.93
N ALA A 636 -8.17 -18.78 19.00
CA ALA A 636 -8.83 -18.57 17.72
C ALA A 636 -8.56 -19.71 16.73
N GLU A 637 -7.31 -20.15 16.61
CA GLU A 637 -6.93 -21.29 15.77
C GLU A 637 -7.56 -22.60 16.28
N GLN A 638 -7.63 -22.78 17.61
CA GLN A 638 -8.29 -23.95 18.21
C GLN A 638 -9.78 -24.01 17.84
N ARG A 639 -10.50 -22.87 17.90
CA ARG A 639 -11.90 -22.79 17.46
C ARG A 639 -12.07 -23.04 15.97
N GLU A 640 -11.11 -22.65 15.15
CA GLU A 640 -11.15 -22.88 13.70
C GLU A 640 -10.87 -24.35 13.37
N ALA A 641 -9.94 -24.99 14.07
CA ALA A 641 -9.70 -26.43 14.00
C ALA A 641 -10.94 -27.22 14.42
N GLU A 642 -11.54 -26.92 15.57
CA GLU A 642 -12.77 -27.58 16.05
C GLU A 642 -13.93 -27.45 15.05
N ARG A 643 -14.11 -26.27 14.42
CA ARG A 643 -15.11 -26.07 13.37
C ARG A 643 -14.80 -26.89 12.12
N ALA A 644 -13.54 -26.95 11.69
CA ALA A 644 -13.13 -27.73 10.54
C ALA A 644 -13.31 -29.24 10.78
N GLU A 645 -13.06 -29.72 12.01
CA GLU A 645 -13.33 -31.09 12.41
C GLU A 645 -14.82 -31.41 12.42
N ALA A 646 -15.66 -30.52 12.96
CA ALA A 646 -17.11 -30.69 12.92
C ALA A 646 -17.66 -30.74 11.48
N ILE A 647 -17.07 -29.97 10.56
CA ILE A 647 -17.40 -30.01 9.13
C ILE A 647 -16.94 -31.33 8.49
N ARG A 648 -15.72 -31.79 8.79
CA ARG A 648 -15.22 -33.10 8.36
C ARG A 648 -16.14 -34.22 8.84
N ASP A 649 -16.49 -34.23 10.12
CA ASP A 649 -17.31 -35.29 10.72
C ASP A 649 -18.72 -35.31 10.15
N ARG A 650 -19.27 -34.13 9.83
CA ARG A 650 -20.54 -34.03 9.09
C ARG A 650 -20.41 -34.59 7.68
N ALA A 651 -19.36 -34.25 6.94
CA ALA A 651 -19.12 -34.77 5.58
C ALA A 651 -18.94 -36.30 5.57
N ILE A 652 -18.20 -36.86 6.55
CA ILE A 652 -18.05 -38.31 6.72
C ILE A 652 -19.41 -38.96 7.07
N ALA A 653 -20.22 -38.33 7.91
CA ALA A 653 -21.54 -38.83 8.28
C ALA A 653 -22.58 -38.72 7.16
N GLU A 654 -22.45 -37.76 6.25
CA GLU A 654 -23.25 -37.63 5.04
C GLU A 654 -22.84 -38.71 4.03
N GLN A 655 -21.53 -38.87 3.75
CA GLN A 655 -21.01 -39.93 2.89
C GLN A 655 -21.46 -41.33 3.38
N ARG A 656 -21.37 -41.61 4.69
CA ARG A 656 -21.81 -42.90 5.24
C ARG A 656 -23.31 -43.14 5.09
N ARG A 657 -24.13 -42.08 5.13
CA ARG A 657 -25.58 -42.19 4.92
C ARG A 657 -25.90 -42.47 3.46
N GLU A 658 -25.23 -41.79 2.55
CA GLU A 658 -25.40 -41.97 1.10
C GLU A 658 -24.91 -43.35 0.64
N GLU A 659 -23.74 -43.81 1.12
CA GLU A 659 -23.21 -45.16 0.87
C GLU A 659 -24.12 -46.26 1.44
N SER A 660 -24.88 -45.98 2.51
CA SER A 660 -25.88 -46.91 3.08
C SER A 660 -27.22 -46.92 2.33
N SER A 661 -27.52 -45.88 1.53
CA SER A 661 -28.81 -45.70 0.84
C SER A 661 -28.91 -46.38 -0.54
N GLY A 662 -27.79 -46.92 -1.05
CA GLY A 662 -27.72 -47.91 -2.11
C GLY A 662 -28.64 -47.71 -3.33
N ALA A 663 -28.17 -46.96 -4.34
CA ALA A 663 -28.74 -46.99 -5.70
C ALA A 663 -27.67 -47.37 -6.74
N ILE A 664 -27.94 -48.45 -7.47
CA ILE A 664 -27.04 -49.08 -8.47
C ILE A 664 -27.29 -48.43 -9.85
N ASP A 665 -26.90 -47.16 -10.03
CA ASP A 665 -26.90 -46.44 -11.32
C ASP A 665 -25.49 -45.89 -11.65
N PRO A 666 -24.99 -45.98 -12.90
CA PRO A 666 -23.75 -45.31 -13.32
C PRO A 666 -23.69 -43.78 -13.08
N ALA A 667 -24.81 -43.05 -12.95
CA ALA A 667 -24.80 -41.64 -12.53
C ALA A 667 -24.31 -41.46 -11.07
N SER A 668 -24.70 -42.37 -10.18
CA SER A 668 -24.32 -42.41 -8.76
C SER A 668 -22.82 -42.63 -8.53
N LEU A 669 -22.07 -43.22 -9.47
CA LEU A 669 -20.61 -43.42 -9.33
C LEU A 669 -19.82 -42.11 -9.47
N ARG A 670 -20.35 -41.12 -10.21
CA ARG A 670 -19.74 -39.78 -10.30
C ARG A 670 -20.04 -38.96 -9.07
N GLU A 671 -21.27 -39.04 -8.56
CA GLU A 671 -21.70 -38.38 -7.33
C GLU A 671 -20.89 -38.91 -6.13
N VAL A 672 -20.77 -40.24 -5.98
CA VAL A 672 -19.89 -40.87 -4.96
C VAL A 672 -18.42 -40.46 -5.11
N ALA A 673 -17.92 -40.23 -6.33
CA ALA A 673 -16.54 -39.75 -6.54
C ALA A 673 -16.37 -38.26 -6.17
N GLU A 674 -17.38 -37.44 -6.43
CA GLU A 674 -17.43 -36.04 -6.02
C GLU A 674 -17.56 -35.91 -4.49
N ASP A 675 -18.41 -36.73 -3.87
CA ASP A 675 -18.59 -36.77 -2.42
C ASP A 675 -17.31 -37.24 -1.71
N ARG A 676 -16.65 -38.29 -2.22
CA ARG A 676 -15.31 -38.70 -1.74
C ARG A 676 -14.27 -37.59 -1.90
N ALA A 677 -14.34 -36.79 -2.97
CA ALA A 677 -13.46 -35.64 -3.14
C ALA A 677 -13.81 -34.49 -2.18
N THR A 678 -15.08 -34.32 -1.78
CA THR A 678 -15.49 -33.36 -0.76
C THR A 678 -15.06 -33.79 0.64
N THR A 679 -15.22 -35.08 1.00
CA THR A 679 -14.72 -35.65 2.26
C THR A 679 -13.20 -35.52 2.36
N HIS A 680 -12.47 -35.94 1.33
CA HIS A 680 -11.01 -35.82 1.30
C HIS A 680 -10.54 -34.35 1.38
N HIS A 681 -11.31 -33.42 0.82
CA HIS A 681 -11.02 -31.99 0.95
C HIS A 681 -11.32 -31.46 2.36
N ALA A 682 -12.41 -31.88 2.98
CA ALA A 682 -12.74 -31.53 4.37
C ALA A 682 -11.71 -32.11 5.35
N GLU A 683 -11.23 -33.33 5.11
CA GLU A 683 -10.12 -33.96 5.83
C GLU A 683 -8.81 -33.18 5.66
N ALA A 684 -8.50 -32.74 4.43
CA ALA A 684 -7.30 -31.95 4.16
C ALA A 684 -7.35 -30.56 4.83
N ILE A 685 -8.52 -29.91 4.86
CA ILE A 685 -8.73 -28.66 5.60
C ILE A 685 -8.60 -28.92 7.10
N ALA A 686 -9.33 -29.87 7.67
CA ALA A 686 -9.24 -30.19 9.10
C ALA A 686 -7.81 -30.58 9.52
N ALA A 687 -7.06 -31.28 8.66
CA ALA A 687 -5.64 -31.58 8.91
C ALA A 687 -4.75 -30.33 8.86
N ARG A 688 -5.06 -29.34 8.00
CA ARG A 688 -4.35 -28.06 7.97
C ARG A 688 -4.67 -27.22 9.20
N GLU A 689 -5.95 -27.00 9.50
CA GLU A 689 -6.38 -26.18 10.65
C GLU A 689 -5.87 -26.78 11.97
N ARG A 690 -5.83 -28.11 12.11
CA ARG A 690 -5.17 -28.77 13.26
C ARG A 690 -3.69 -28.48 13.37
N ARG A 691 -2.96 -28.47 12.25
CA ARG A 691 -1.52 -28.11 12.25
C ARG A 691 -1.32 -26.64 12.62
N GLU A 692 -2.18 -25.74 12.16
CA GLU A 692 -2.13 -24.31 12.49
C GLU A 692 -2.48 -24.07 13.98
N ALA A 693 -3.49 -24.78 14.52
CA ALA A 693 -3.79 -24.78 15.95
C ALA A 693 -2.65 -25.33 16.80
N GLN A 694 -2.03 -26.44 16.39
CA GLN A 694 -0.87 -26.99 17.09
C GLN A 694 0.33 -26.04 17.06
N ALA A 695 0.61 -25.42 15.91
CA ALA A 695 1.65 -24.40 15.79
C ALA A 695 1.35 -23.18 16.69
N ALA A 696 0.08 -22.79 16.84
CA ALA A 696 -0.31 -21.70 17.73
C ALA A 696 -0.14 -22.05 19.22
N VAL A 697 -0.42 -23.30 19.62
CA VAL A 697 -0.14 -23.81 20.97
C VAL A 697 1.36 -23.81 21.26
N GLU A 698 2.16 -24.32 20.32
CA GLU A 698 3.63 -24.35 20.44
C GLU A 698 4.22 -22.94 20.46
N ALA A 699 3.68 -22.02 19.66
CA ALA A 699 4.05 -20.61 19.66
C ALA A 699 3.71 -19.89 20.97
N ALA A 700 2.51 -20.10 21.52
CA ALA A 700 2.10 -19.53 22.79
C ALA A 700 2.94 -20.07 23.96
N ARG A 701 3.28 -21.36 23.91
CA ARG A 701 4.18 -22.00 24.88
C ARG A 701 5.61 -21.45 24.78
N ALA A 702 6.18 -21.36 23.57
CA ALA A 702 7.52 -20.84 23.35
C ALA A 702 7.65 -19.39 23.85
N LEU A 703 6.63 -18.55 23.60
CA LEU A 703 6.58 -17.18 24.12
C LEU A 703 6.36 -17.11 25.63
N ALA A 704 5.64 -18.05 26.23
CA ALA A 704 5.46 -18.09 27.68
C ALA A 704 6.74 -18.54 28.41
N GLU A 705 7.50 -19.46 27.82
CA GLU A 705 8.77 -19.95 28.36
C GLU A 705 9.90 -18.92 28.14
N ASN A 706 9.98 -18.33 26.93
CA ASN A 706 11.05 -17.41 26.53
C ASN A 706 10.50 -16.19 25.74
N PRO A 707 9.83 -15.24 26.41
CA PRO A 707 9.14 -14.12 25.74
C PRO A 707 10.07 -13.15 24.96
N ASN A 708 11.37 -13.15 25.27
CA ASN A 708 12.36 -12.29 24.63
C ASN A 708 13.07 -12.95 23.43
N GLN A 709 12.76 -14.21 23.15
CA GLN A 709 13.33 -14.97 22.05
C GLN A 709 12.39 -14.93 20.85
N ARG A 710 12.92 -14.73 19.64
CA ARG A 710 12.12 -14.74 18.41
C ARG A 710 11.33 -16.03 18.30
N LEU A 711 10.07 -15.92 17.90
CA LEU A 711 9.28 -17.05 17.45
C LEU A 711 10.00 -17.74 16.29
N ASP A 712 10.21 -19.05 16.44
CA ASP A 712 10.80 -19.89 15.40
C ASP A 712 10.02 -19.70 14.09
N PRO A 713 10.69 -19.34 12.98
CA PRO A 713 10.07 -19.23 11.67
C PRO A 713 9.28 -20.47 11.24
N ASN A 714 9.65 -21.66 11.74
CA ASN A 714 8.96 -22.91 11.49
C ASN A 714 7.65 -23.03 12.27
N LEU A 715 7.54 -22.37 13.44
CA LEU A 715 6.33 -22.27 14.25
C LEU A 715 5.44 -21.10 13.82
N ALA A 716 5.99 -20.10 13.14
CA ALA A 716 5.27 -18.94 12.62
C ALA A 716 4.54 -19.22 11.28
N GLN A 717 3.90 -20.38 11.15
CA GLN A 717 3.15 -20.76 9.95
C GLN A 717 1.67 -20.44 10.14
N GLY A 718 1.13 -19.52 9.32
CA GLY A 718 -0.24 -19.02 9.40
C GLY A 718 -0.29 -17.49 9.44
N GLU A 719 -1.34 -16.86 8.89
CA GLU A 719 -1.41 -15.40 8.75
C GLU A 719 -1.32 -14.68 10.11
N ARG A 720 -1.97 -15.24 11.15
CA ARG A 720 -1.97 -14.67 12.51
C ARG A 720 -0.62 -14.83 13.22
N LEU A 721 0.05 -15.97 13.03
CA LEU A 721 1.38 -16.23 13.61
C LEU A 721 2.49 -15.46 12.88
N GLN A 722 2.35 -15.24 11.57
CA GLN A 722 3.24 -14.36 10.80
C GLN A 722 3.06 -12.89 11.19
N GLU A 723 1.82 -12.46 11.47
CA GLU A 723 1.55 -11.12 11.99
C GLU A 723 2.13 -10.94 13.40
N LEU A 724 1.99 -11.95 14.27
CA LEU A 724 2.62 -11.98 15.60
C LEU A 724 4.14 -11.93 15.52
N LYS A 725 4.76 -12.71 14.63
CA LYS A 725 6.20 -12.65 14.37
C LYS A 725 6.61 -11.29 13.83
N HIS A 726 5.87 -10.71 12.88
CA HIS A 726 6.16 -9.39 12.35
C HIS A 726 6.07 -8.31 13.44
N GLN A 727 5.09 -8.41 14.35
CA GLN A 727 4.99 -7.57 15.54
C GLN A 727 6.22 -7.74 16.44
N GLN A 728 6.69 -8.96 16.65
CA GLN A 728 7.90 -9.25 17.41
C GLN A 728 9.17 -8.69 16.75
N ASP A 729 9.30 -8.81 15.43
CA ASP A 729 10.43 -8.32 14.62
C ASP A 729 10.45 -6.77 14.52
N THR A 730 9.31 -6.11 14.71
CA THR A 730 9.18 -4.64 14.59
C THR A 730 9.02 -3.92 15.93
N GLY A 731 8.66 -4.64 16.99
CA GLY A 731 8.39 -4.13 18.33
C GLY A 731 9.46 -4.44 19.38
N ILE A 732 10.30 -5.47 19.20
CA ILE A 732 11.27 -5.90 20.22
C ILE A 732 12.67 -6.10 19.62
N ASN A 733 13.71 -5.65 20.33
CA ASN A 733 15.09 -6.08 20.06
C ASN A 733 15.28 -7.51 20.61
N THR A 734 14.72 -8.49 19.89
CA THR A 734 14.70 -9.91 20.28
C THR A 734 16.05 -10.55 20.07
N ARG A 735 16.43 -11.49 20.96
CA ARG A 735 17.61 -12.31 20.73
C ARG A 735 17.38 -13.24 19.54
N PRO A 736 18.38 -13.40 18.66
CA PRO A 736 18.34 -14.44 17.63
C PRO A 736 18.19 -15.80 18.30
N ILE A 737 17.53 -16.74 17.62
CA ILE A 737 17.50 -18.14 18.05
C ILE A 737 18.95 -18.68 17.99
N GLU A 738 19.36 -19.56 18.91
CA GLU A 738 20.71 -20.16 18.85
C GLU A 738 20.95 -20.79 17.47
N GLY A 739 21.89 -20.23 16.70
CA GLY A 739 22.18 -20.61 15.30
C GLY A 739 21.70 -19.64 14.21
N GLU A 740 21.04 -18.53 14.56
CA GLU A 740 20.62 -17.47 13.63
C GLU A 740 21.75 -16.44 13.41
N GLU A 741 22.21 -16.25 12.16
CA GLU A 741 23.22 -15.25 11.80
C GLU A 741 22.67 -13.82 11.98
N SER A 742 23.48 -12.91 12.54
CA SER A 742 23.06 -11.53 12.82
C SER A 742 22.71 -10.77 11.54
N ASP A 743 21.49 -10.22 11.48
CA ASP A 743 21.06 -9.27 10.45
C ASP A 743 22.00 -8.06 10.41
N ARG A 744 22.77 -7.92 9.32
CA ARG A 744 23.59 -6.73 9.05
C ARG A 744 22.69 -5.51 8.90
N GLU A 745 22.72 -4.61 9.88
CA GLU A 745 22.05 -3.31 9.81
C GLU A 745 22.48 -2.55 8.55
N LYS A 746 21.50 -2.13 7.75
CA LYS A 746 21.69 -1.25 6.60
C LYS A 746 22.21 0.12 7.08
N PRO A 747 23.26 0.69 6.46
CA PRO A 747 23.69 2.04 6.79
C PRO A 747 22.58 3.06 6.46
N SER A 748 22.40 4.02 7.37
CA SER A 748 21.45 5.11 7.23
C SER A 748 21.86 6.02 6.07
N SER A 749 21.04 6.06 5.02
CA SER A 749 21.21 7.03 3.94
C SER A 749 20.91 8.43 4.51
N GLN A 750 21.96 9.20 4.80
CA GLN A 750 21.86 10.64 5.01
C GLN A 750 21.33 11.28 3.73
N ARG A 751 20.26 12.07 3.87
CA ARG A 751 19.77 12.96 2.82
C ARG A 751 20.65 14.20 2.79
N MET A 752 21.20 14.51 1.62
CA MET A 752 21.23 15.87 1.09
C MET A 752 20.23 15.96 -0.06
#